data_AF-A0A3E0PRQ3-F1
#
_entry.id   AF-A0A3E0PRQ3-F1
#
_cell.length_a   1.000
_cell.length_b   1.000
_cell.length_c   1.000
_cell.angle_alpha   90.00
_cell.angle_beta   90.00
_cell.angle_gamma   90.00
#
_symmetry.space_group_name_H-M   'P 1'
#
loop_
_entity.id
_entity.type
_entity.pdbx_description
1 polymer ?
#
loop_
_entity_poly.entity_id
_entity_poly.type
_entity_poly.pdbx_seq_one_letter_code
_entity_poly.pdbx_strand_id
1 'polypeptide(L)'
;MLTRLELFGFKSFADRTAFDFAPGITCVVGPNGSGKSNVVDGIKWILGDQSPKSLRGKEMADVIFNGSVGRKPSGFAEATLTFDNTSGLLRIDATEVQIGRRLYRSGESEYLLNGAVVRLKDIKDCLMGTGAGTSAYSIIEQGRVDQILQANPTTRRVVFEEAAGISRFKNRRADAERKLERVSQNLTRLTDIVDEVETQLNATRSQASRATRYRELTQELRDVWFGLAADDYRRHSDTLTQEQSQATDRSNKQAALTEQLAELEAVKSANEAELAEVDSRLQRQQQQAAEKREIIAACESTIRHQTGRSRELGQEVDALRSERHELNLHVRAIEGEIEDTRERLARFEAALAEQEQSLAARDEMVEQLSEHAAAARARLTASQRELEQLHQARSDQSARVLLIQSQLSDAESALDAARARLERMEELSGAAAGDRDQLREAVHAAQQEHNAVGADVERLETERLRLLDEQGHSEKSLAAMREQRIAWDARIHVLESLERRREGLGIGVREILDRAAQLDEPPWNGIQGCVGDLIDVPLEFAALLEVALGPAAQLVITRDVESLSEYLNSADGLLQGRVGFLPYPPRSGAPAIEGERASPLDLSGEPGVVARADQVVAEAAEISGVAEHLLSRTWIVETLDVARNLADRCAGNVRLVTMQGELIDSDGSLYAGSVPTETSVVSRKSELRQLRLDLRTLDDEIAEQFREMTQLGQNLTGVDDELARARVRRQQSSDRLTEEKLKLSAQEQELDRLLAEMESARANLAKIEARQDELHREQSRLEQESTERREQIDESEQKIRSASAEIEEIEAALNEVRDESKRAQLELAKHEERVSSLRDVQGRLEEDQRRRRRQFQQADERLRGNLASRRSIERQILQAESEIAAHFGAIELLCDAIDEVVAVRQDLVAKRAAQTREEDEIHRQRRQLSDAEHAAELKIREAEHQLSLLQERIEEEFQVDLRELVEQGCSAYQDWLDSQSHNVVDEADGTDEETPEAVEDTTRPEDDYAAVRAEMEEHVQKLRRKIKSMGHVNTEALESLDDLETRYTRLSSQLADLSEAKMALEEIIRRINAESRRMFTETFDSIREHFRELFRRLFGGGEADIVLEDPSDVLECGIDIVARPPGKELRSISLLSGGEKTLTAIALLFAMFKSKPSPYCILDEVDAALDEANVDRYAGILRDFTEMTQFVVITHRKRTMTVANAIYGVTMEQAGISKRMAVRFDDVSDNGEIRTRGAA
;
A
#
# COMPACT_ATOMS: atom_id res chain seq x y z
N MET A 1 -32.15 7.50 29.42
CA MET A 1 -31.25 6.33 29.22
C MET A 1 -31.70 5.54 28.00
N LEU A 2 -30.88 4.64 27.45
CA LEU A 2 -31.28 3.77 26.34
C LEU A 2 -32.16 2.64 26.87
N THR A 3 -33.30 2.40 26.21
CA THR A 3 -34.22 1.30 26.58
C THR A 3 -34.25 0.22 25.51
N ARG A 4 -34.32 0.58 24.24
CA ARG A 4 -34.43 -0.38 23.13
C ARG A 4 -33.81 0.13 21.83
N LEU A 5 -33.18 -0.76 21.08
CA LEU A 5 -32.79 -0.56 19.68
C LEU A 5 -33.48 -1.61 18.81
N GLU A 6 -34.17 -1.18 17.76
CA GLU A 6 -34.77 -2.06 16.75
C GLU A 6 -34.06 -1.86 15.41
N LEU A 7 -33.63 -2.95 14.79
CA LEU A 7 -32.99 -2.97 13.46
C LEU A 7 -33.81 -3.84 12.51
N PHE A 8 -34.07 -3.35 11.30
CA PHE A 8 -34.76 -4.09 10.24
C PHE A 8 -34.14 -3.81 8.88
N GLY A 9 -33.77 -4.87 8.16
CA GLY A 9 -33.14 -4.74 6.84
C GLY A 9 -31.80 -4.00 6.86
N PHE A 10 -31.15 -3.91 8.03
CA PHE A 10 -29.94 -3.13 8.25
C PHE A 10 -28.69 -4.03 8.24
N LYS A 11 -27.82 -3.86 7.25
CA LYS A 11 -26.62 -4.68 7.03
C LYS A 11 -26.95 -6.17 7.17
N SER A 12 -26.35 -6.88 8.12
CA SER A 12 -26.57 -8.32 8.34
C SER A 12 -27.87 -8.68 9.08
N PHE A 13 -28.65 -7.70 9.56
CA PHE A 13 -29.93 -7.90 10.25
C PHE A 13 -31.10 -7.87 9.25
N ALA A 14 -31.37 -9.01 8.60
CA ALA A 14 -32.46 -9.14 7.64
C ALA A 14 -33.85 -9.18 8.30
N ASP A 15 -33.96 -9.66 9.54
CA ASP A 15 -35.18 -9.73 10.33
C ASP A 15 -35.24 -8.62 11.37
N ARG A 16 -36.47 -8.25 11.79
CA ARG A 16 -36.67 -7.23 12.83
C ARG A 16 -36.07 -7.74 14.14
N THR A 17 -34.96 -7.13 14.54
CA THR A 17 -34.16 -7.54 15.69
C THR A 17 -34.17 -6.43 16.72
N ALA A 18 -34.68 -6.74 17.92
CA ALA A 18 -34.75 -5.81 19.04
C ALA A 18 -33.68 -6.13 20.11
N PHE A 19 -32.91 -5.13 20.52
CA PHE A 19 -31.98 -5.16 21.65
C PHE A 19 -32.56 -4.30 22.77
N ASP A 20 -32.87 -4.90 23.92
CA ASP A 20 -33.29 -4.16 25.11
C ASP A 20 -32.06 -3.81 25.94
N PHE A 21 -31.94 -2.59 26.45
CA PHE A 21 -30.80 -2.18 27.27
C PHE A 21 -31.26 -2.02 28.73
N ALA A 22 -30.59 -2.72 29.63
CA ALA A 22 -30.81 -2.59 31.07
C ALA A 22 -29.90 -1.49 31.65
N PRO A 23 -30.26 -0.89 32.81
CA PRO A 23 -29.35 -0.01 33.55
C PRO A 23 -28.06 -0.76 33.92
N GLY A 24 -26.91 -0.06 33.95
CA GLY A 24 -25.59 -0.66 34.22
C GLY A 24 -24.82 -1.01 32.94
N ILE A 25 -24.14 -2.17 32.94
CA ILE A 25 -23.26 -2.62 31.84
C ILE A 25 -23.95 -3.73 31.03
N THR A 26 -24.21 -3.47 29.76
CA THR A 26 -24.70 -4.44 28.79
C THR A 26 -23.57 -4.85 27.86
N CYS A 27 -23.20 -6.12 27.82
CA CYS A 27 -22.18 -6.62 26.90
C CYS A 27 -22.80 -7.26 25.65
N VAL A 28 -22.28 -6.93 24.47
CA VAL A 28 -22.62 -7.60 23.20
C VAL A 28 -21.45 -8.47 22.77
N VAL A 29 -21.67 -9.78 22.66
CA VAL A 29 -20.63 -10.79 22.44
C VAL A 29 -20.98 -11.70 21.27
N GLY A 30 -19.99 -12.36 20.67
CA GLY A 30 -20.21 -13.24 19.54
C GLY A 30 -18.93 -13.49 18.73
N PRO A 31 -18.89 -14.52 17.87
CA PRO A 31 -17.72 -14.83 17.05
C PRO A 31 -17.36 -13.69 16.08
N ASN A 32 -16.11 -13.64 15.63
CA ASN A 32 -15.66 -12.61 14.68
C ASN A 32 -16.47 -12.70 13.38
N GLY A 33 -16.90 -11.56 12.86
CA GLY A 33 -17.76 -11.49 11.67
C GLY A 33 -19.24 -11.76 11.92
N SER A 34 -19.71 -11.97 13.17
CA SER A 34 -21.14 -12.25 13.44
C SER A 34 -22.10 -11.05 13.33
N GLY A 35 -21.59 -9.85 13.03
CA GLY A 35 -22.37 -8.62 12.92
C GLY A 35 -22.48 -7.79 14.20
N LYS A 36 -21.59 -7.99 15.18
CA LYS A 36 -21.57 -7.23 16.45
C LYS A 36 -21.45 -5.71 16.24
N SER A 37 -20.45 -5.28 15.47
CA SER A 37 -20.23 -3.85 15.20
C SER A 37 -21.35 -3.20 14.38
N ASN A 38 -22.17 -3.99 13.68
CA ASN A 38 -23.34 -3.45 12.98
C ASN A 38 -24.39 -2.88 13.95
N VAL A 39 -24.38 -3.27 15.22
CA VAL A 39 -25.23 -2.68 16.27
C VAL A 39 -24.81 -1.23 16.55
N VAL A 40 -23.51 -0.97 16.62
CA VAL A 40 -22.94 0.39 16.82
C VAL A 40 -23.19 1.25 15.59
N ASP A 41 -22.96 0.68 14.41
CA ASP A 41 -23.24 1.35 13.13
C ASP A 41 -24.71 1.75 13.01
N GLY A 42 -25.63 0.90 13.47
CA GLY A 42 -27.07 1.20 13.52
C GLY A 42 -27.38 2.40 14.40
N ILE A 43 -26.79 2.47 15.60
CA ILE A 43 -26.99 3.59 16.52
C ILE A 43 -26.43 4.90 15.94
N LYS A 44 -25.21 4.88 15.38
CA LYS A 44 -24.61 6.05 14.72
C LYS A 44 -25.45 6.55 13.55
N TRP A 45 -25.97 5.62 12.76
CA TRP A 45 -26.77 5.92 11.58
C TRP A 45 -28.09 6.62 11.97
N ILE A 46 -28.75 6.17 13.04
CA ILE A 46 -29.96 6.81 13.60
C ILE A 46 -29.64 8.22 14.12
N LEU A 47 -28.51 8.37 14.83
CA LEU A 47 -28.09 9.63 15.42
C LEU A 47 -27.56 10.65 14.40
N GLY A 48 -27.63 10.35 13.09
CA GLY A 48 -27.42 11.34 12.04
C GLY A 48 -26.02 11.38 11.44
N ASP A 49 -25.23 10.31 11.56
CA ASP A 49 -24.00 10.16 10.78
C ASP A 49 -24.35 9.99 9.28
N GLN A 50 -23.69 10.79 8.44
CA GLN A 50 -23.94 10.85 6.99
C GLN A 50 -22.77 10.26 6.18
N SER A 51 -21.67 9.85 6.81
CA SER A 51 -20.50 9.32 6.10
C SER A 51 -20.64 7.80 5.88
N PRO A 52 -20.69 7.30 4.63
CA PRO A 52 -20.65 5.86 4.35
C PRO A 52 -19.40 5.19 4.93
N LYS A 53 -18.26 5.89 4.88
CA LYS A 53 -16.97 5.42 5.39
C LYS A 53 -16.98 5.25 6.91
N SER A 54 -17.65 6.15 7.65
CA SER A 54 -17.84 6.02 9.11
C SER A 54 -18.69 4.81 9.49
N LEU A 55 -19.62 4.43 8.61
CA LEU A 55 -20.49 3.26 8.75
C LEU A 55 -19.89 2.00 8.08
N ARG A 56 -18.59 1.97 7.79
CA ARG A 56 -17.88 0.81 7.18
C ARG A 56 -18.49 0.35 5.84
N GLY A 57 -18.98 1.29 5.03
CA GLY A 57 -19.52 1.08 3.67
C GLY A 57 -18.88 2.02 2.64
N LYS A 58 -19.13 1.76 1.34
CA LYS A 58 -18.68 2.64 0.24
C LYS A 58 -19.75 3.66 -0.13
N GLU A 59 -21.01 3.24 -0.12
CA GLU A 59 -22.18 4.07 -0.43
C GLU A 59 -23.21 4.02 0.71
N MET A 60 -24.05 5.05 0.84
CA MET A 60 -25.10 5.05 1.87
C MET A 60 -26.11 3.91 1.68
N ALA A 61 -26.30 3.40 0.47
CA ALA A 61 -27.17 2.25 0.18
C ALA A 61 -26.65 0.93 0.77
N ASP A 62 -25.35 0.84 1.10
CA ASP A 62 -24.72 -0.36 1.69
C ASP A 62 -25.21 -0.67 3.11
N VAL A 63 -25.93 0.25 3.76
CA VAL A 63 -26.60 -0.02 5.03
C VAL A 63 -27.82 -0.92 4.87
N ILE A 64 -28.32 -1.10 3.65
CA ILE A 64 -29.47 -1.96 3.34
C ILE A 64 -28.98 -3.41 3.14
N PHE A 65 -29.67 -4.38 3.74
CA PHE A 65 -29.36 -5.80 3.56
C PHE A 65 -29.40 -6.19 2.07
N ASN A 66 -28.24 -6.59 1.54
CA ASN A 66 -28.04 -6.90 0.11
C ASN A 66 -28.37 -8.34 -0.30
N GLY A 67 -28.96 -9.15 0.61
CA GLY A 67 -29.33 -10.54 0.34
C GLY A 67 -28.25 -11.55 0.75
N SER A 68 -28.65 -12.81 0.88
CA SER A 68 -27.75 -13.95 1.13
C SER A 68 -28.18 -15.15 0.29
N VAL A 69 -27.39 -16.24 0.29
CA VAL A 69 -27.61 -17.46 -0.52
C VAL A 69 -29.03 -18.04 -0.39
N GLY A 70 -29.71 -17.79 0.74
CA GLY A 70 -31.10 -18.23 1.00
C GLY A 70 -32.14 -17.12 1.16
N ARG A 71 -31.79 -15.83 1.02
CA ARG A 71 -32.70 -14.72 1.35
C ARG A 71 -32.59 -13.52 0.41
N LYS A 72 -33.74 -13.00 -0.04
CA LYS A 72 -33.82 -11.86 -0.95
C LYS A 72 -33.33 -10.56 -0.28
N PRO A 73 -32.77 -9.61 -1.05
CA PRO A 73 -32.37 -8.30 -0.54
C PRO A 73 -33.57 -7.50 0.00
N SER A 74 -33.34 -6.66 1.01
CA SER A 74 -34.38 -5.77 1.55
C SER A 74 -34.57 -4.54 0.64
N GLY A 75 -35.81 -4.04 0.56
CA GLY A 75 -36.14 -2.82 -0.19
C GLY A 75 -35.77 -1.52 0.54
N PHE A 76 -35.69 -1.58 1.87
CA PHE A 76 -35.29 -0.47 2.73
C PHE A 76 -34.60 -1.00 4.00
N ALA A 77 -33.85 -0.11 4.64
CA ALA A 77 -33.37 -0.30 6.00
C ALA A 77 -34.13 0.65 6.94
N GLU A 78 -34.50 0.17 8.11
CA GLU A 78 -35.13 0.94 9.17
C GLU A 78 -34.45 0.62 10.49
N ALA A 79 -34.13 1.65 11.25
CA ALA A 79 -33.56 1.51 12.57
C ALA A 79 -34.20 2.54 13.51
N THR A 80 -34.59 2.08 14.71
CA THR A 80 -35.28 2.90 15.71
C THR A 80 -34.63 2.73 17.07
N LEU A 81 -34.30 3.84 17.71
CA LEU A 81 -33.67 3.91 19.02
C LEU A 81 -34.63 4.58 20.00
N THR A 82 -34.87 3.92 21.12
CA THR A 82 -35.81 4.37 22.14
C THR A 82 -35.07 4.82 23.39
N PHE A 83 -35.44 6.00 23.87
CA PHE A 83 -34.91 6.65 25.05
C PHE A 83 -35.98 6.75 26.13
N ASP A 84 -35.62 6.38 27.35
CA ASP A 84 -36.34 6.81 28.55
C ASP A 84 -35.97 8.27 28.86
N ASN A 85 -36.98 9.14 28.80
CA ASN A 85 -36.88 10.57 29.02
C ASN A 85 -37.60 11.02 30.32
N THR A 86 -37.81 10.12 31.28
CA THR A 86 -38.34 10.46 32.62
C THR A 86 -37.52 11.52 33.36
N SER A 87 -36.22 11.61 33.08
CA SER A 87 -35.32 12.64 33.61
C SER A 87 -35.42 14.01 32.91
N GLY A 88 -36.19 14.13 31.83
CA GLY A 88 -36.34 15.37 31.05
C GLY A 88 -35.06 15.80 30.32
N LEU A 89 -34.12 14.88 30.10
CA LEU A 89 -32.82 15.16 29.48
C LEU A 89 -32.98 15.57 28.01
N LEU A 90 -33.92 14.95 27.29
CA LEU A 90 -34.35 15.37 25.97
C LEU A 90 -35.51 16.36 26.14
N ARG A 91 -35.43 17.50 25.45
CA ARG A 91 -36.39 18.62 25.56
C ARG A 91 -37.66 18.35 24.75
N ILE A 92 -38.27 17.19 24.98
CA ILE A 92 -39.50 16.73 24.33
C ILE A 92 -40.47 16.32 25.44
N ASP A 93 -41.70 16.79 25.36
CA ASP A 93 -42.78 16.50 26.32
C ASP A 93 -43.33 15.07 26.10
N ALA A 94 -42.46 14.08 26.23
CA ALA A 94 -42.78 12.66 26.18
C ALA A 94 -41.87 11.91 27.16
N THR A 95 -42.45 10.99 27.92
CA THR A 95 -41.71 10.12 28.86
C THR A 95 -40.83 9.11 28.15
N GLU A 96 -41.18 8.75 26.92
CA GLU A 96 -40.42 7.88 26.03
C GLU A 96 -40.24 8.58 24.68
N VAL A 97 -39.00 8.64 24.19
CA VAL A 97 -38.66 9.31 22.93
C VAL A 97 -38.07 8.27 21.97
N GLN A 98 -38.66 8.13 20.78
CA GLN A 98 -38.19 7.25 19.72
C GLN A 98 -37.56 8.07 18.60
N ILE A 99 -36.30 7.81 18.30
CA ILE A 99 -35.58 8.39 17.18
C ILE A 99 -35.36 7.28 16.16
N GLY A 100 -35.86 7.46 14.94
CA GLY A 100 -35.73 6.49 13.87
C GLY A 100 -35.15 7.08 12.59
N ARG A 101 -34.61 6.21 11.75
CA ARG A 101 -34.17 6.55 10.39
C ARG A 101 -34.57 5.45 9.43
N ARG A 102 -35.09 5.84 8.27
CA ARG A 102 -35.44 4.95 7.17
C ARG A 102 -34.71 5.37 5.90
N LEU A 103 -34.16 4.40 5.17
CA LEU A 103 -33.51 4.62 3.88
C LEU A 103 -33.99 3.58 2.87
N TYR A 104 -34.48 4.07 1.74
CA TYR A 104 -34.94 3.26 0.63
C TYR A 104 -33.83 3.08 -0.41
N ARG A 105 -33.90 2.00 -1.21
CA ARG A 105 -32.97 1.78 -2.33
C ARG A 105 -32.97 2.89 -3.39
N SER A 106 -34.02 3.73 -3.43
CA SER A 106 -34.09 4.93 -4.28
C SER A 106 -33.13 6.05 -3.86
N GLY A 107 -32.52 5.96 -2.67
CA GLY A 107 -31.67 7.00 -2.09
C GLY A 107 -32.41 7.98 -1.17
N GLU A 108 -33.74 7.89 -1.08
CA GLU A 108 -34.56 8.70 -0.16
C GLU A 108 -34.31 8.28 1.30
N SER A 109 -33.98 9.26 2.15
CA SER A 109 -33.75 9.07 3.59
C SER A 109 -34.73 9.90 4.40
N GLU A 110 -35.43 9.26 5.33
CA GLU A 110 -36.39 9.89 6.24
C GLU A 110 -35.88 9.77 7.68
N TYR A 111 -35.97 10.86 8.44
CA TYR A 111 -35.72 10.88 9.87
C TYR A 111 -37.05 10.92 10.61
N LEU A 112 -37.18 10.12 11.67
CA LEU A 112 -38.41 9.90 12.40
C LEU A 112 -38.20 10.29 13.86
N LEU A 113 -39.10 11.09 14.42
CA LEU A 113 -39.15 11.40 15.85
C LEU A 113 -40.55 11.06 16.34
N ASN A 114 -40.64 10.08 17.24
CA ASN A 114 -41.91 9.49 17.70
C ASN A 114 -42.83 9.07 16.53
N GLY A 115 -42.24 8.61 15.43
CA GLY A 115 -42.96 8.20 14.22
C GLY A 115 -43.32 9.33 13.24
N ALA A 116 -43.11 10.60 13.59
CA ALA A 116 -43.32 11.73 12.69
C ALA A 116 -42.05 12.04 11.88
N VAL A 117 -42.20 12.36 10.59
CA VAL A 117 -41.07 12.76 9.73
C VAL A 117 -40.56 14.13 10.14
N VAL A 118 -39.28 14.22 10.49
CA VAL A 118 -38.60 15.44 10.93
C VAL A 118 -37.32 15.67 10.13
N ARG A 119 -36.72 16.86 10.25
CA ARG A 119 -35.43 17.15 9.61
C ARG A 119 -34.29 16.68 10.51
N LEU A 120 -33.13 16.37 9.90
CA LEU A 120 -31.91 16.06 10.65
C LEU A 120 -31.55 17.17 11.65
N LYS A 121 -31.84 18.43 11.33
CA LYS A 121 -31.63 19.56 12.23
C LYS A 121 -32.40 19.39 13.55
N ASP A 122 -33.64 18.93 13.49
CA ASP A 122 -34.51 18.76 14.67
C ASP A 122 -33.99 17.65 15.60
N ILE A 123 -33.45 16.56 15.01
CA ILE A 123 -32.80 15.49 15.78
C ILE A 123 -31.48 15.98 16.41
N LYS A 124 -30.66 16.71 15.65
CA LYS A 124 -29.41 17.28 16.18
C LYS A 124 -29.70 18.28 17.31
N ASP A 125 -30.68 19.17 17.14
CA ASP A 125 -31.07 20.15 18.15
C ASP A 125 -31.62 19.50 19.42
N CYS A 126 -32.32 18.36 19.30
CA CYS A 126 -32.77 17.55 20.44
C CYS A 126 -31.61 16.93 21.24
N LEU A 127 -30.51 16.56 20.56
CA LEU A 127 -29.37 15.86 21.14
C LEU A 127 -28.19 16.79 21.52
N MET A 128 -28.22 18.06 21.14
CA MET A 128 -27.15 19.02 21.44
C MET A 128 -27.05 19.33 22.94
N GLY A 129 -25.83 19.20 23.49
CA GLY A 129 -25.54 19.54 24.89
C GLY A 129 -25.99 18.49 25.91
N THR A 130 -26.58 17.37 25.49
CA THR A 130 -26.95 16.24 26.35
C THR A 130 -25.85 15.17 26.45
N GLY A 131 -24.76 15.31 25.69
CA GLY A 131 -23.71 14.30 25.59
C GLY A 131 -24.09 13.07 24.74
N ALA A 132 -25.33 13.02 24.22
CA ALA A 132 -25.91 11.87 23.51
C ALA A 132 -25.83 11.95 21.97
N GLY A 133 -25.15 12.94 21.39
CA GLY A 133 -25.03 13.14 19.95
C GLY A 133 -23.92 12.31 19.28
N THR A 134 -23.94 12.20 17.94
CA THR A 134 -22.96 11.45 17.11
C THR A 134 -21.55 12.01 17.16
N SER A 135 -21.41 13.32 17.36
CA SER A 135 -20.13 14.02 17.57
C SER A 135 -19.69 14.02 19.03
N ALA A 136 -20.53 13.53 19.94
CA ALA A 136 -20.20 13.46 21.36
C ALA A 136 -19.29 12.26 21.65
N TYR A 137 -18.57 12.33 22.77
CA TYR A 137 -17.67 11.28 23.28
C TYR A 137 -18.40 10.02 23.78
N SER A 138 -19.70 9.87 23.48
CA SER A 138 -20.56 8.76 23.92
C SER A 138 -20.41 7.49 23.09
N ILE A 139 -19.87 7.56 21.87
CA ILE A 139 -19.62 6.39 21.01
C ILE A 139 -18.12 6.29 20.74
N ILE A 140 -17.50 5.23 21.22
CA ILE A 140 -16.06 5.00 21.14
C ILE A 140 -15.81 3.69 20.40
N GLU A 141 -15.15 3.79 19.24
CA GLU A 141 -14.75 2.65 18.44
C GLU A 141 -13.25 2.40 18.51
N GLN A 142 -12.86 1.19 18.14
CA GLN A 142 -11.49 0.86 17.80
C GLN A 142 -10.92 1.87 16.78
N GLY A 143 -9.82 2.54 17.14
CA GLY A 143 -9.17 3.58 16.32
C GLY A 143 -9.67 5.01 16.50
N ARG A 144 -10.94 5.24 16.92
CA ARG A 144 -11.46 6.58 17.28
C ARG A 144 -10.73 7.15 18.51
N VAL A 145 -10.36 6.25 19.43
CA VAL A 145 -9.56 6.51 20.64
C VAL A 145 -8.20 7.15 20.27
N ASP A 146 -7.53 6.60 19.25
CA ASP A 146 -6.25 7.13 18.76
C ASP A 146 -6.43 8.44 17.98
N GLN A 147 -7.54 8.60 17.23
CA GLN A 147 -7.83 9.83 16.50
C GLN A 147 -8.01 11.06 17.41
N ILE A 148 -8.66 10.91 18.57
CA ILE A 148 -8.83 12.02 19.54
C ILE A 148 -7.47 12.50 20.08
N LEU A 149 -6.52 11.56 20.25
CA LEU A 149 -5.16 11.88 20.71
C LEU A 149 -4.26 12.40 19.60
N GLN A 150 -4.43 11.94 18.36
CA GLN A 150 -3.61 12.36 17.21
C GLN A 150 -4.17 13.59 16.47
N ALA A 151 -5.39 14.03 16.81
CA ALA A 151 -5.99 15.24 16.26
C ALA A 151 -5.14 16.48 16.57
N ASN A 152 -5.16 17.46 15.65
CA ASN A 152 -4.54 18.75 15.88
C ASN A 152 -5.19 19.46 17.10
N PRO A 153 -4.45 20.36 17.80
CA PRO A 153 -4.93 21.04 19.00
C PRO A 153 -6.29 21.74 18.85
N THR A 154 -6.60 22.26 17.66
CA THR A 154 -7.88 22.92 17.32
C THR A 154 -9.04 21.94 17.17
N THR A 155 -8.83 20.76 16.55
CA THR A 155 -9.87 19.73 16.40
C THR A 155 -10.14 19.04 17.73
N ARG A 156 -9.10 18.87 18.55
CA ARG A 156 -9.22 18.33 19.91
C ARG A 156 -10.10 19.21 20.80
N ARG A 157 -10.02 20.55 20.65
CA ARG A 157 -10.86 21.54 21.34
C ARG A 157 -12.35 21.30 21.18
N VAL A 158 -12.81 20.88 19.99
CA VAL A 158 -14.24 20.64 19.70
C VAL A 158 -14.85 19.62 20.68
N VAL A 159 -14.08 18.62 21.12
CA VAL A 159 -14.53 17.63 22.11
C VAL A 159 -14.71 18.26 23.49
N PHE A 160 -13.82 19.16 23.89
CA PHE A 160 -13.91 19.90 25.16
C PHE A 160 -15.02 20.96 25.11
N GLU A 161 -15.28 21.58 23.96
CA GLU A 161 -16.41 22.50 23.77
C GLU A 161 -17.77 21.78 23.92
N GLU A 162 -17.88 20.55 23.40
CA GLU A 162 -19.06 19.71 23.57
C GLU A 162 -19.22 19.22 25.01
N ALA A 163 -18.12 18.85 25.67
CA ALA A 163 -18.10 18.52 27.11
C ALA A 163 -18.50 19.73 27.97
N ALA A 164 -17.99 20.93 27.66
CA ALA A 164 -18.42 22.16 28.31
C ALA A 164 -19.87 22.55 27.95
N GLY A 165 -20.46 21.97 26.90
CA GLY A 165 -21.81 22.27 26.43
C GLY A 165 -21.94 23.64 25.78
N ILE A 166 -20.83 24.18 25.28
CA ILE A 166 -20.74 25.55 24.74
C ILE A 166 -21.06 25.59 23.26
N SER A 167 -21.02 24.46 22.56
CA SER A 167 -21.43 24.33 21.16
C SER A 167 -22.80 24.97 20.88
N ARG A 168 -23.76 24.82 21.79
CA ARG A 168 -25.09 25.44 21.69
C ARG A 168 -25.03 26.96 21.83
N PHE A 169 -24.22 27.46 22.76
CA PHE A 169 -24.04 28.89 22.99
C PHE A 169 -23.30 29.55 21.82
N LYS A 170 -22.32 28.86 21.22
CA LYS A 170 -21.61 29.29 20.01
C LYS A 170 -22.55 29.35 18.78
N ASN A 171 -23.40 28.34 18.60
CA ASN A 171 -24.43 28.37 17.54
C ASN A 171 -25.50 29.47 17.78
N ARG A 172 -25.95 29.64 19.03
CA ARG A 172 -26.89 30.73 19.39
C ARG A 172 -26.26 32.11 19.25
N ARG A 173 -24.96 32.25 19.52
CA ARG A 173 -24.19 33.47 19.28
C ARG A 173 -24.18 33.79 17.79
N ALA A 174 -23.79 32.83 16.96
CA ALA A 174 -23.77 33.01 15.50
C ALA A 174 -25.16 33.38 14.93
N ASP A 175 -26.24 32.77 15.45
CA ASP A 175 -27.61 33.14 15.05
C ASP A 175 -28.05 34.51 15.58
N ALA A 176 -27.62 34.91 16.77
CA ALA A 176 -27.88 36.23 17.35
C ALA A 176 -27.10 37.34 16.62
N GLU A 177 -25.85 37.08 16.23
CA GLU A 177 -25.01 37.98 15.43
C GLU A 177 -25.63 38.24 14.06
N ARG A 178 -26.08 37.19 13.35
CA ARG A 178 -26.81 37.32 12.08
C ARG A 178 -28.13 38.10 12.23
N LYS A 179 -28.84 37.94 13.35
CA LYS A 179 -30.08 38.70 13.63
C LYS A 179 -29.80 40.16 13.99
N LEU A 180 -28.75 40.43 14.77
CA LEU A 180 -28.31 41.77 15.14
C LEU A 180 -27.91 42.59 13.90
N GLU A 181 -27.20 41.96 12.97
CA GLU A 181 -26.83 42.56 11.68
C GLU A 181 -28.08 42.97 10.88
N ARG A 182 -29.09 42.08 10.81
CA ARG A 182 -30.36 42.35 10.12
C ARG A 182 -31.22 43.42 10.81
N VAL A 183 -31.28 43.44 12.14
CA VAL A 183 -32.03 44.46 12.91
C VAL A 183 -31.35 45.83 12.82
N SER A 184 -30.02 45.88 12.82
CA SER A 184 -29.26 47.14 12.69
C SER A 184 -29.47 47.81 11.34
N GLN A 185 -29.57 47.03 10.26
CA GLN A 185 -29.92 47.54 8.93
C GLN A 185 -31.35 48.09 8.84
N ASN A 186 -32.32 47.47 9.55
CA ASN A 186 -33.72 47.92 9.55
C ASN A 186 -33.94 49.16 10.42
N LEU A 187 -33.24 49.28 11.55
CA LEU A 187 -33.35 50.41 12.47
C LEU A 187 -32.89 51.71 11.79
N THR A 188 -31.77 51.66 11.07
CA THR A 188 -31.24 52.80 10.29
C THR A 188 -32.29 53.35 9.31
N ARG A 189 -33.01 52.47 8.59
CA ARG A 189 -34.06 52.88 7.64
C ARG A 189 -35.30 53.47 8.29
N LEU A 190 -35.67 53.03 9.48
CA LEU A 190 -36.90 53.47 10.16
C LEU A 190 -36.69 54.80 10.88
N THR A 191 -35.46 55.08 11.32
CA THR A 191 -35.03 56.38 11.86
C THR A 191 -35.13 57.49 10.83
N ASP A 192 -34.64 57.25 9.61
CA ASP A 192 -34.73 58.22 8.52
C ASP A 192 -36.20 58.57 8.17
N ILE A 193 -37.12 57.60 8.25
CA ILE A 193 -38.55 57.78 7.94
C ILE A 193 -39.30 58.55 9.05
N VAL A 194 -38.91 58.39 10.32
CA VAL A 194 -39.56 59.08 11.45
C VAL A 194 -39.15 60.56 11.50
N ASP A 195 -37.87 60.84 11.25
CA ASP A 195 -37.31 62.21 11.24
C ASP A 195 -37.89 63.04 10.09
N GLU A 196 -38.18 62.41 8.94
CA GLU A 196 -38.84 63.06 7.80
C GLU A 196 -40.29 63.51 8.10
N VAL A 197 -41.08 62.67 8.80
CA VAL A 197 -42.50 62.94 9.08
C VAL A 197 -42.68 64.00 10.20
N GLU A 198 -41.76 64.08 11.17
CA GLU A 198 -41.76 65.13 12.22
C GLU A 198 -41.58 66.54 11.64
N THR A 199 -40.71 66.63 10.63
CA THR A 199 -40.32 67.88 9.98
C THR A 199 -41.48 68.43 9.13
N GLN A 200 -42.31 67.56 8.55
CA GLN A 200 -43.51 67.92 7.78
C GLN A 200 -44.67 68.44 8.67
N LEU A 201 -44.83 67.94 9.89
CA LEU A 201 -45.92 68.33 10.82
C LEU A 201 -45.77 69.77 11.36
N ASN A 202 -44.53 70.18 11.67
CA ASN A 202 -44.23 71.49 12.24
C ASN A 202 -44.27 72.63 11.20
N ALA A 203 -44.10 72.32 9.91
CA ALA A 203 -44.13 73.29 8.82
C ALA A 203 -45.56 73.79 8.50
N THR A 204 -46.56 72.92 8.55
CA THR A 204 -47.95 73.21 8.13
C THR A 204 -48.71 74.10 9.12
N ARG A 205 -48.41 74.03 10.43
CA ARG A 205 -49.02 74.83 11.51
C ARG A 205 -48.70 76.34 11.42
N SER A 206 -47.60 76.70 10.77
CA SER A 206 -47.09 78.09 10.66
C SER A 206 -47.65 78.85 9.44
N GLN A 207 -48.20 78.15 8.45
CA GLN A 207 -48.51 78.72 7.14
C GLN A 207 -49.91 79.33 6.98
N ALA A 208 -50.88 79.14 7.91
CA ALA A 208 -52.25 79.64 7.74
C ALA A 208 -52.49 81.13 8.13
N SER A 209 -51.50 81.83 8.69
CA SER A 209 -51.66 83.19 9.27
C SER A 209 -50.94 84.36 8.53
N ARG A 210 -50.15 84.13 7.46
CA ARG A 210 -49.12 85.07 6.90
C ARG A 210 -49.47 85.96 5.64
N ALA A 211 -49.37 85.50 4.40
CA ALA A 211 -49.92 86.02 3.12
C ALA A 211 -51.38 86.51 2.95
N THR A 212 -52.03 87.03 3.98
CA THR A 212 -52.90 88.18 3.70
C THR A 212 -52.06 89.44 3.44
N ARG A 213 -50.81 89.50 3.97
CA ARG A 213 -49.87 90.64 3.83
C ARG A 213 -48.79 90.51 2.72
N TYR A 214 -48.62 89.33 2.13
CA TYR A 214 -47.51 88.99 1.21
C TYR A 214 -47.62 89.62 -0.19
N ARG A 215 -48.84 89.94 -0.64
CA ARG A 215 -49.14 90.23 -2.06
C ARG A 215 -48.64 91.59 -2.58
N GLU A 216 -48.33 92.57 -1.72
CA GLU A 216 -48.01 93.95 -2.13
C GLU A 216 -46.52 94.26 -2.29
N LEU A 217 -45.62 93.54 -1.62
CA LEU A 217 -44.17 93.76 -1.74
C LEU A 217 -43.51 92.93 -2.86
N THR A 218 -44.25 92.01 -3.47
CA THR A 218 -43.75 91.02 -4.45
C THR A 218 -43.34 91.63 -5.80
N GLN A 219 -43.75 92.87 -6.11
CA GLN A 219 -43.54 93.49 -7.42
C GLN A 219 -42.20 94.23 -7.56
N GLU A 220 -41.70 94.88 -6.51
CA GLU A 220 -40.41 95.60 -6.51
C GLU A 220 -39.21 94.64 -6.33
N LEU A 221 -39.50 93.42 -5.85
CA LEU A 221 -38.54 92.32 -5.81
C LEU A 221 -38.17 91.82 -7.22
N ARG A 222 -39.05 91.96 -8.23
CA ARG A 222 -38.89 91.29 -9.55
C ARG A 222 -37.65 91.75 -10.33
N ASP A 223 -37.42 93.05 -10.42
CA ASP A 223 -36.47 93.63 -11.38
C ASP A 223 -34.99 93.44 -10.98
N VAL A 224 -34.63 93.71 -9.72
CA VAL A 224 -33.27 93.48 -9.18
C VAL A 224 -32.93 91.98 -9.13
N TRP A 225 -33.97 91.14 -9.06
CA TRP A 225 -33.84 89.70 -8.93
C TRP A 225 -33.59 88.99 -10.26
N PHE A 226 -34.16 89.49 -11.37
CA PHE A 226 -33.86 88.96 -12.70
C PHE A 226 -32.39 89.13 -13.10
N GLY A 227 -31.78 90.29 -12.81
CA GLY A 227 -30.37 90.54 -13.13
C GLY A 227 -29.39 89.69 -12.29
N LEU A 228 -29.69 89.48 -11.00
CA LEU A 228 -28.90 88.61 -10.11
C LEU A 228 -29.05 87.13 -10.51
N ALA A 229 -30.25 86.72 -10.91
CA ALA A 229 -30.52 85.36 -11.37
C ALA A 229 -29.81 85.02 -12.69
N ALA A 230 -29.63 85.98 -13.60
CA ALA A 230 -28.86 85.74 -14.84
C ALA A 230 -27.36 85.53 -14.57
N ASP A 231 -26.78 86.24 -13.60
CA ASP A 231 -25.38 86.08 -13.19
C ASP A 231 -25.16 84.77 -12.40
N ASP A 232 -26.10 84.40 -11.51
CA ASP A 232 -26.10 83.11 -10.81
C ASP A 232 -26.28 81.93 -11.78
N TYR A 233 -27.09 82.10 -12.84
CA TYR A 233 -27.26 81.09 -13.90
C TYR A 233 -25.94 80.79 -14.62
N ARG A 234 -25.19 81.83 -15.03
CA ARG A 234 -23.87 81.67 -15.67
C ARG A 234 -22.89 80.93 -14.76
N ARG A 235 -22.79 81.34 -13.49
CA ARG A 235 -21.88 80.73 -12.52
C ARG A 235 -22.20 79.27 -12.20
N HIS A 236 -23.48 78.95 -11.98
CA HIS A 236 -23.91 77.58 -11.73
C HIS A 236 -23.78 76.70 -12.98
N SER A 237 -23.99 77.26 -14.18
CA SER A 237 -23.74 76.57 -15.45
C SER A 237 -22.24 76.27 -15.66
N ASP A 238 -21.35 77.21 -15.39
CA ASP A 238 -19.89 76.98 -15.49
C ASP A 238 -19.41 75.92 -14.48
N THR A 239 -19.93 75.98 -13.25
CA THR A 239 -19.65 74.98 -12.20
C THR A 239 -20.17 73.59 -12.60
N LEU A 240 -21.37 73.53 -13.19
CA LEU A 240 -21.96 72.30 -13.70
C LEU A 240 -21.10 71.69 -14.82
N THR A 241 -20.69 72.50 -15.79
CA THR A 241 -19.87 72.05 -16.92
C THR A 241 -18.50 71.54 -16.45
N GLN A 242 -17.89 72.22 -15.47
CA GLN A 242 -16.62 71.82 -14.86
C GLN A 242 -16.76 70.49 -14.09
N GLU A 243 -17.76 70.34 -13.22
CA GLU A 243 -17.96 69.10 -12.45
C GLU A 243 -18.38 67.93 -13.36
N GLN A 244 -19.16 68.18 -14.44
CA GLN A 244 -19.47 67.17 -15.47
C GLN A 244 -18.21 66.66 -16.17
N SER A 245 -17.28 67.55 -16.56
CA SER A 245 -16.00 67.14 -17.16
C SER A 245 -15.14 66.29 -16.22
N GLN A 246 -15.11 66.67 -14.93
CA GLN A 246 -14.38 65.92 -13.90
C GLN A 246 -15.03 64.56 -13.60
N ALA A 247 -16.37 64.47 -13.64
CA ALA A 247 -17.09 63.22 -13.50
C ALA A 247 -16.79 62.26 -14.66
N THR A 248 -16.78 62.75 -15.91
CA THR A 248 -16.39 61.94 -17.07
C THR A 248 -14.94 61.46 -16.99
N ASP A 249 -14.00 62.29 -16.54
CA ASP A 249 -12.59 61.90 -16.35
C ASP A 249 -12.43 60.83 -15.25
N ARG A 250 -13.20 60.93 -14.16
CA ARG A 250 -13.21 59.94 -13.06
C ARG A 250 -13.84 58.63 -13.51
N SER A 251 -14.91 58.69 -14.29
CA SER A 251 -15.58 57.51 -14.87
C SER A 251 -14.66 56.77 -15.84
N ASN A 252 -13.95 57.48 -16.72
CA ASN A 252 -12.94 56.90 -17.60
C ASN A 252 -11.79 56.21 -16.83
N LYS A 253 -11.34 56.82 -15.72
CA LYS A 253 -10.33 56.20 -14.84
C LYS A 253 -10.86 54.95 -14.12
N GLN A 254 -12.12 54.93 -13.71
CA GLN A 254 -12.73 53.71 -13.16
C GLN A 254 -12.88 52.61 -14.20
N ALA A 255 -13.24 52.94 -15.43
CA ALA A 255 -13.31 51.98 -16.53
C ALA A 255 -11.94 51.32 -16.77
N ALA A 256 -10.86 52.13 -16.80
CA ALA A 256 -9.49 51.62 -16.93
C ALA A 256 -9.06 50.71 -15.76
N LEU A 257 -9.39 51.04 -14.51
CA LEU A 257 -9.13 50.17 -13.35
C LEU A 257 -9.96 48.88 -13.38
N THR A 258 -11.15 48.92 -13.98
CA THR A 258 -12.02 47.74 -14.14
C THR A 258 -11.46 46.79 -15.19
N GLU A 259 -10.87 47.32 -16.26
CA GLU A 259 -10.13 46.54 -17.27
C GLU A 259 -8.87 45.90 -16.65
N GLN A 260 -8.09 46.64 -15.85
CA GLN A 260 -6.94 46.09 -15.12
C GLN A 260 -7.34 44.99 -14.13
N LEU A 261 -8.48 45.11 -13.45
CA LEU A 261 -9.01 44.03 -12.59
C LEU A 261 -9.36 42.78 -13.40
N ALA A 262 -9.95 42.93 -14.58
CA ALA A 262 -10.29 41.80 -15.45
C ALA A 262 -9.04 41.08 -15.98
N GLU A 263 -7.99 41.83 -16.35
CA GLU A 263 -6.69 41.26 -16.73
C GLU A 263 -6.05 40.52 -15.54
N LEU A 264 -6.04 41.11 -14.36
CA LEU A 264 -5.49 40.51 -13.15
C LEU A 264 -6.25 39.23 -12.74
N GLU A 265 -7.58 39.22 -12.84
CA GLU A 265 -8.41 38.03 -12.63
C GLU A 265 -8.08 36.90 -13.61
N ALA A 266 -7.82 37.22 -14.88
CA ALA A 266 -7.41 36.23 -15.88
C ALA A 266 -6.05 35.61 -15.53
N VAL A 267 -5.07 36.42 -15.11
CA VAL A 267 -3.74 35.92 -14.69
C VAL A 267 -3.85 35.10 -13.39
N LYS A 268 -4.69 35.52 -12.42
CA LYS A 268 -4.95 34.74 -11.21
C LYS A 268 -5.57 33.38 -11.53
N SER A 269 -6.55 33.34 -12.43
CA SER A 269 -7.20 32.10 -12.86
C SER A 269 -6.19 31.14 -13.53
N ALA A 270 -5.30 31.66 -14.38
CA ALA A 270 -4.23 30.88 -14.99
C ALA A 270 -3.25 30.30 -13.94
N ASN A 271 -2.81 31.12 -12.99
CA ASN A 271 -1.94 30.68 -11.89
C ASN A 271 -2.61 29.66 -10.96
N GLU A 272 -3.92 29.78 -10.71
CA GLU A 272 -4.68 28.82 -9.91
C GLU A 272 -4.84 27.48 -10.63
N ALA A 273 -5.02 27.49 -11.96
CA ALA A 273 -5.01 26.28 -12.78
C ALA A 273 -3.62 25.58 -12.76
N GLU A 274 -2.55 26.36 -12.91
CA GLU A 274 -1.17 25.83 -12.83
C GLU A 274 -0.85 25.27 -11.44
N LEU A 275 -1.28 25.96 -10.37
CA LEU A 275 -1.12 25.49 -9.00
C LEU A 275 -1.87 24.17 -8.76
N ALA A 276 -3.08 24.02 -9.29
CA ALA A 276 -3.85 22.77 -9.20
C ALA A 276 -3.16 21.60 -9.95
N GLU A 277 -2.55 21.87 -11.10
CA GLU A 277 -1.78 20.87 -11.85
C GLU A 277 -0.51 20.45 -11.07
N VAL A 278 0.21 21.43 -10.52
CA VAL A 278 1.40 21.20 -9.68
C VAL A 278 1.05 20.41 -8.42
N ASP A 279 -0.05 20.73 -7.74
CA ASP A 279 -0.55 19.97 -6.57
C ASP A 279 -0.92 18.53 -6.95
N SER A 280 -1.55 18.31 -8.11
CA SER A 280 -1.84 16.96 -8.62
C SER A 280 -0.57 16.16 -8.91
N ARG A 281 0.44 16.81 -9.52
CA ARG A 281 1.75 16.21 -9.80
C ARG A 281 2.48 15.85 -8.49
N LEU A 282 2.46 16.75 -7.51
CA LEU A 282 3.04 16.53 -6.18
C LEU A 282 2.39 15.33 -5.48
N GLN A 283 1.05 15.27 -5.47
CA GLN A 283 0.33 14.15 -4.87
C GLN A 283 0.67 12.82 -5.56
N ARG A 284 0.79 12.81 -6.89
CA ARG A 284 1.15 11.60 -7.66
C ARG A 284 2.55 11.10 -7.31
N GLN A 285 3.54 11.99 -7.26
CA GLN A 285 4.91 11.64 -6.89
C GLN A 285 5.01 11.18 -5.43
N GLN A 286 4.31 11.85 -4.50
CA GLN A 286 4.24 11.42 -3.10
C GLN A 286 3.59 10.04 -2.93
N GLN A 287 2.55 9.75 -3.71
CA GLN A 287 1.91 8.43 -3.73
C GLN A 287 2.89 7.36 -4.24
N GLN A 288 3.59 7.62 -5.35
CA GLN A 288 4.60 6.71 -5.88
C GLN A 288 5.72 6.46 -4.86
N ALA A 289 6.19 7.50 -4.17
CA ALA A 289 7.21 7.35 -3.12
C ALA A 289 6.69 6.51 -1.94
N ALA A 290 5.42 6.67 -1.55
CA ALA A 290 4.81 5.85 -0.51
C ALA A 290 4.68 4.37 -0.92
N GLU A 291 4.24 4.09 -2.16
CA GLU A 291 4.15 2.74 -2.73
C GLU A 291 5.53 2.05 -2.72
N LYS A 292 6.59 2.75 -3.12
CA LYS A 292 7.96 2.20 -3.08
C LYS A 292 8.43 1.91 -1.65
N ARG A 293 8.12 2.77 -0.66
CA ARG A 293 8.43 2.50 0.76
C ARG A 293 7.70 1.28 1.30
N GLU A 294 6.45 1.06 0.87
CA GLU A 294 5.68 -0.13 1.26
C GLU A 294 6.33 -1.41 0.71
N ILE A 295 6.78 -1.39 -0.55
CA ILE A 295 7.52 -2.51 -1.15
C ILE A 295 8.83 -2.78 -0.38
N ILE A 296 9.61 -1.74 -0.08
CA ILE A 296 10.85 -1.89 0.72
C ILE A 296 10.54 -2.53 2.08
N ALA A 297 9.51 -2.07 2.79
CA ALA A 297 9.12 -2.64 4.08
C ALA A 297 8.69 -4.13 3.96
N ALA A 298 8.04 -4.51 2.85
CA ALA A 298 7.69 -5.89 2.57
C ALA A 298 8.94 -6.76 2.28
N CYS A 299 9.89 -6.26 1.50
CA CYS A 299 11.17 -6.94 1.24
C CYS A 299 12.01 -7.06 2.53
N GLU A 300 12.07 -6.04 3.38
CA GLU A 300 12.75 -6.09 4.69
C GLU A 300 12.11 -7.12 5.64
N SER A 301 10.78 -7.21 5.65
CA SER A 301 10.06 -8.25 6.39
C SER A 301 10.42 -9.64 5.89
N THR A 302 10.48 -9.80 4.57
CA THR A 302 10.88 -11.06 3.91
C THR A 302 12.31 -11.44 4.28
N ILE A 303 13.27 -10.51 4.19
CA ILE A 303 14.66 -10.73 4.59
C ILE A 303 14.73 -11.15 6.06
N ARG A 304 14.03 -10.46 6.98
CA ARG A 304 14.03 -10.84 8.41
C ARG A 304 13.52 -12.26 8.62
N HIS A 305 12.39 -12.62 8.00
CA HIS A 305 11.81 -13.96 8.12
C HIS A 305 12.74 -15.04 7.55
N GLN A 306 13.25 -14.82 6.33
CA GLN A 306 14.13 -15.76 5.65
C GLN A 306 15.49 -15.90 6.34
N THR A 307 16.04 -14.81 6.89
CA THR A 307 17.29 -14.85 7.67
C THR A 307 17.12 -15.69 8.94
N GLY A 308 15.98 -15.56 9.64
CA GLY A 308 15.63 -16.42 10.77
C GLY A 308 15.59 -17.89 10.38
N ARG A 309 14.89 -18.22 9.29
CA ARG A 309 14.77 -19.59 8.78
C ARG A 309 16.11 -20.18 8.30
N SER A 310 16.96 -19.37 7.67
CA SER A 310 18.31 -19.77 7.25
C SER A 310 19.19 -20.11 8.47
N ARG A 311 19.05 -19.36 9.57
CA ARG A 311 19.74 -19.65 10.83
C ARG A 311 19.27 -20.95 11.47
N GLU A 312 17.96 -21.21 11.51
CA GLU A 312 17.38 -22.46 12.02
C GLU A 312 17.86 -23.67 11.20
N LEU A 313 17.76 -23.59 9.87
CA LEU A 313 18.28 -24.63 8.97
C LEU A 313 19.80 -24.82 9.12
N GLY A 314 20.55 -23.74 9.40
CA GLY A 314 21.97 -23.83 9.73
C GLY A 314 22.25 -24.70 10.96
N GLN A 315 21.48 -24.50 12.04
CA GLN A 315 21.60 -25.31 13.25
C GLN A 315 21.23 -26.78 13.00
N GLU A 316 20.17 -27.04 12.23
CA GLU A 316 19.79 -28.40 11.84
C GLU A 316 20.87 -29.08 10.98
N VAL A 317 21.48 -28.35 10.04
CA VAL A 317 22.57 -28.85 9.19
C VAL A 317 23.77 -29.26 10.04
N ASP A 318 24.14 -28.47 11.05
CA ASP A 318 25.28 -28.80 11.93
C ASP A 318 24.98 -30.00 12.85
N ALA A 319 23.74 -30.13 13.33
CA ALA A 319 23.29 -31.31 14.07
C ALA A 319 23.34 -32.58 13.20
N LEU A 320 22.78 -32.53 11.99
CA LEU A 320 22.79 -33.65 11.04
C LEU A 320 24.20 -34.03 10.60
N ARG A 321 25.12 -33.06 10.45
CA ARG A 321 26.54 -33.34 10.17
C ARG A 321 27.19 -34.14 11.29
N SER A 322 26.90 -33.80 12.54
CA SER A 322 27.41 -34.49 13.72
C SER A 322 26.85 -35.89 13.82
N GLU A 323 25.53 -36.06 13.68
CA GLU A 323 24.84 -37.36 13.66
C GLU A 323 25.39 -38.27 12.55
N ARG A 324 25.57 -37.73 11.33
CA ARG A 324 26.13 -38.47 10.20
C ARG A 324 27.56 -38.93 10.48
N HIS A 325 28.37 -38.10 11.13
CA HIS A 325 29.74 -38.45 11.49
C HIS A 325 29.77 -39.60 12.51
N GLU A 326 28.94 -39.52 13.56
CA GLU A 326 28.82 -40.58 14.57
C GLU A 326 28.34 -41.90 13.95
N LEU A 327 27.30 -41.87 13.12
CA LEU A 327 26.79 -43.06 12.43
C LEU A 327 27.86 -43.72 11.54
N ASN A 328 28.67 -42.92 10.84
CA ASN A 328 29.77 -43.44 10.03
C ASN A 328 30.85 -44.16 10.86
N LEU A 329 31.20 -43.62 12.03
CA LEU A 329 32.14 -44.26 12.95
C LEU A 329 31.59 -45.61 13.45
N HIS A 330 30.30 -45.67 13.78
CA HIS A 330 29.65 -46.93 14.21
C HIS A 330 29.61 -47.96 13.08
N VAL A 331 29.28 -47.56 11.85
CA VAL A 331 29.29 -48.46 10.69
C VAL A 331 30.69 -49.07 10.48
N ARG A 332 31.75 -48.25 10.58
CA ARG A 332 33.14 -48.73 10.45
C ARG A 332 33.54 -49.68 11.59
N ALA A 333 33.09 -49.44 12.82
CA ALA A 333 33.36 -50.32 13.94
C ALA A 333 32.74 -51.71 13.73
N ILE A 334 31.46 -51.76 13.33
CA ILE A 334 30.74 -53.02 13.06
C ILE A 334 31.37 -53.75 11.86
N GLU A 335 31.81 -53.02 10.82
CA GLU A 335 32.55 -53.62 9.70
C GLU A 335 33.82 -54.34 10.14
N GLY A 336 34.56 -53.77 11.10
CA GLY A 336 35.72 -54.43 11.70
C GLY A 336 35.35 -55.69 12.49
N GLU A 337 34.26 -55.66 13.26
CA GLU A 337 33.79 -56.83 14.04
C GLU A 337 33.29 -57.98 13.15
N ILE A 338 32.62 -57.66 12.03
CA ILE A 338 32.20 -58.65 11.03
C ILE A 338 33.43 -59.34 10.43
N GLU A 339 34.48 -58.59 10.09
CA GLU A 339 35.68 -59.16 9.49
C GLU A 339 36.42 -60.08 10.47
N ASP A 340 36.59 -59.69 11.75
CA ASP A 340 37.16 -60.56 12.79
C ASP A 340 36.33 -61.84 12.97
N THR A 341 35.00 -61.71 12.98
CA THR A 341 34.10 -62.86 13.11
C THR A 341 34.19 -63.81 11.91
N ARG A 342 34.31 -63.27 10.68
CA ARG A 342 34.51 -64.06 9.45
C ARG A 342 35.83 -64.80 9.45
N GLU A 343 36.93 -64.16 9.85
CA GLU A 343 38.22 -64.84 9.98
C GLU A 343 38.15 -66.00 10.98
N ARG A 344 37.49 -65.79 12.12
CA ARG A 344 37.32 -66.83 13.15
C ARG A 344 36.43 -67.97 12.64
N LEU A 345 35.36 -67.66 11.91
CA LEU A 345 34.48 -68.66 11.30
C LEU A 345 35.26 -69.53 10.32
N ALA A 346 36.01 -68.94 9.40
CA ALA A 346 36.80 -69.68 8.41
C ALA A 346 37.83 -70.61 9.07
N ARG A 347 38.47 -70.19 10.17
CA ARG A 347 39.38 -71.05 10.94
C ARG A 347 38.68 -72.26 11.55
N PHE A 348 37.48 -72.09 12.09
CA PHE A 348 36.72 -73.19 12.70
C PHE A 348 36.06 -74.12 11.66
N GLU A 349 35.64 -73.60 10.50
CA GLU A 349 35.15 -74.41 9.39
C GLU A 349 36.26 -75.31 8.82
N ALA A 350 37.49 -74.80 8.70
CA ALA A 350 38.64 -75.62 8.30
C ALA A 350 38.95 -76.72 9.32
N ALA A 351 38.90 -76.42 10.62
CA ALA A 351 39.10 -77.41 11.68
C ALA A 351 37.98 -78.47 11.71
N LEU A 352 36.73 -78.08 11.41
CA LEU A 352 35.61 -78.99 11.30
C LEU A 352 35.83 -80.01 10.17
N ALA A 353 36.20 -79.55 8.98
CA ALA A 353 36.49 -80.41 7.83
C ALA A 353 37.64 -81.41 8.10
N GLU A 354 38.68 -80.99 8.83
CA GLU A 354 39.76 -81.87 9.26
C GLU A 354 39.25 -82.99 10.21
N GLN A 355 38.36 -82.66 11.15
CA GLN A 355 37.76 -83.63 12.06
C GLN A 355 36.77 -84.58 11.38
N GLU A 356 35.98 -84.10 10.41
CA GLU A 356 35.08 -84.96 9.60
C GLU A 356 35.87 -86.03 8.85
N GLN A 357 36.99 -85.64 8.22
CA GLN A 357 37.88 -86.59 7.53
C GLN A 357 38.52 -87.59 8.49
N SER A 358 38.89 -87.13 9.69
CA SER A 358 39.47 -87.95 10.76
C SER A 358 38.48 -88.96 11.34
N LEU A 359 37.20 -88.60 11.46
CA LEU A 359 36.12 -89.47 11.92
C LEU A 359 35.78 -90.51 10.86
N ALA A 360 35.63 -90.11 9.59
CA ALA A 360 35.35 -91.02 8.48
C ALA A 360 36.39 -92.15 8.35
N ALA A 361 37.69 -91.82 8.48
CA ALA A 361 38.76 -92.81 8.47
C ALA A 361 38.69 -93.80 9.66
N ARG A 362 38.22 -93.35 10.83
CA ARG A 362 38.05 -94.22 12.01
C ARG A 362 36.80 -95.08 11.91
N ASP A 363 35.72 -94.57 11.36
CA ASP A 363 34.49 -95.33 11.15
C ASP A 363 34.68 -96.43 10.10
N GLU A 364 35.45 -96.17 9.04
CA GLU A 364 35.88 -97.19 8.07
C GLU A 364 36.69 -98.31 8.76
N MET A 365 37.58 -97.95 9.69
CA MET A 365 38.36 -98.92 10.47
C MET A 365 37.48 -99.74 11.44
N VAL A 366 36.45 -99.11 12.04
CA VAL A 366 35.45 -99.82 12.86
C VAL A 366 34.64 -100.78 12.00
N GLU A 367 34.24 -100.39 10.79
CA GLU A 367 33.51 -101.24 9.86
C GLU A 367 34.33 -102.48 9.50
N GLN A 368 35.58 -102.30 9.05
CA GLN A 368 36.51 -103.40 8.71
C GLN A 368 36.74 -104.35 9.90
N LEU A 369 37.01 -103.82 11.10
CA LEU A 369 37.19 -104.66 12.29
C LEU A 369 35.88 -105.33 12.74
N SER A 370 34.73 -104.69 12.54
CA SER A 370 33.42 -105.24 12.86
C SER A 370 33.01 -106.35 11.91
N GLU A 371 33.36 -106.27 10.64
CA GLU A 371 33.21 -107.35 9.68
C GLU A 371 34.09 -108.55 10.05
N HIS A 372 35.33 -108.31 10.48
CA HIS A 372 36.22 -109.37 10.98
C HIS A 372 35.70 -110.00 12.29
N ALA A 373 35.20 -109.20 13.23
CA ALA A 373 34.61 -109.67 14.49
C ALA A 373 33.30 -110.40 14.24
N ALA A 374 32.46 -109.93 13.32
CA ALA A 374 31.22 -110.56 12.91
C ALA A 374 31.50 -111.87 12.18
N ALA A 375 32.53 -111.95 11.33
CA ALA A 375 32.95 -113.19 10.70
C ALA A 375 33.47 -114.21 11.73
N ALA A 376 34.26 -113.78 12.72
CA ALA A 376 34.77 -114.66 13.78
C ALA A 376 33.66 -115.11 14.75
N ARG A 377 32.80 -114.18 15.21
CA ARG A 377 31.62 -114.46 16.05
C ARG A 377 30.59 -115.30 15.29
N ALA A 378 30.40 -115.07 13.99
CA ALA A 378 29.57 -115.94 13.16
C ALA A 378 30.15 -117.35 13.13
N ARG A 379 31.47 -117.54 13.06
CA ARG A 379 32.11 -118.87 13.17
C ARG A 379 31.89 -119.54 14.53
N LEU A 380 32.05 -118.83 15.66
CA LEU A 380 31.86 -119.41 17.00
C LEU A 380 30.40 -119.64 17.36
N THR A 381 29.57 -118.63 17.13
CA THR A 381 28.14 -118.67 17.47
C THR A 381 27.39 -119.58 16.52
N ALA A 382 27.82 -119.72 15.25
CA ALA A 382 27.39 -120.83 14.39
C ALA A 382 27.70 -122.14 15.12
N SER A 383 28.95 -122.50 15.39
CA SER A 383 29.23 -123.83 15.94
C SER A 383 28.60 -124.11 17.33
N GLN A 384 28.45 -123.12 18.23
CA GLN A 384 27.83 -123.32 19.56
C GLN A 384 26.29 -123.38 19.52
N ARG A 385 25.65 -122.52 18.73
CA ARG A 385 24.19 -122.56 18.55
C ARG A 385 23.77 -123.68 17.64
N GLU A 386 24.57 -124.02 16.64
CA GLU A 386 24.41 -125.20 15.81
C GLU A 386 24.22 -126.36 16.81
N LEU A 387 25.17 -126.72 17.68
CA LEU A 387 25.01 -127.87 18.57
C LEU A 387 23.69 -127.95 19.39
N GLU A 388 23.26 -126.87 20.04
CA GLU A 388 22.08 -126.85 20.91
C GLU A 388 20.74 -126.57 20.17
N GLN A 389 20.77 -125.81 19.08
CA GLN A 389 19.61 -125.53 18.21
C GLN A 389 19.38 -126.64 17.18
N LEU A 390 20.40 -127.41 16.81
CA LEU A 390 20.20 -128.63 16.04
C LEU A 390 19.28 -129.62 16.78
N HIS A 391 19.40 -129.68 18.11
CA HIS A 391 18.60 -130.55 18.98
C HIS A 391 17.20 -129.98 19.30
N GLN A 392 17.08 -128.72 19.72
CA GLN A 392 15.80 -128.10 20.09
C GLN A 392 15.01 -127.58 18.87
N ALA A 393 15.71 -126.97 17.91
CA ALA A 393 15.08 -126.26 16.82
C ALA A 393 14.71 -127.14 15.62
N ARG A 394 15.11 -128.42 15.58
CA ARG A 394 14.42 -129.45 14.75
C ARG A 394 12.95 -129.63 15.19
N SER A 395 12.67 -129.50 16.48
CA SER A 395 11.33 -129.68 17.06
C SER A 395 10.47 -128.41 16.95
N ASP A 396 11.04 -127.23 17.20
CA ASP A 396 10.33 -125.94 17.15
C ASP A 396 10.18 -125.37 15.72
N GLN A 397 11.04 -125.74 14.77
CA GLN A 397 10.95 -125.31 13.37
C GLN A 397 9.65 -125.72 12.69
N SER A 398 9.22 -126.96 12.92
CA SER A 398 8.00 -127.49 12.31
C SER A 398 6.74 -126.74 12.76
N ALA A 399 6.76 -126.09 13.94
CA ALA A 399 5.65 -125.30 14.48
C ALA A 399 5.75 -123.80 14.13
N ARG A 400 6.96 -123.24 14.01
CA ARG A 400 7.21 -121.82 13.67
C ARG A 400 7.00 -121.48 12.19
N VAL A 401 7.29 -122.41 11.27
CA VAL A 401 7.05 -122.22 9.83
C VAL A 401 5.56 -121.90 9.55
N LEU A 402 4.64 -122.55 10.25
CA LEU A 402 3.19 -122.34 10.09
C LEU A 402 2.71 -120.96 10.58
N LEU A 403 3.36 -120.40 11.60
CA LEU A 403 3.01 -119.10 12.19
C LEU A 403 3.58 -117.92 11.37
N ILE A 404 4.81 -118.05 10.89
CA ILE A 404 5.48 -117.03 10.06
C ILE A 404 4.77 -116.85 8.72
N GLN A 405 4.26 -117.94 8.12
CA GLN A 405 3.46 -117.88 6.88
C GLN A 405 2.21 -116.99 7.00
N SER A 406 1.54 -116.99 8.16
CA SER A 406 0.38 -116.11 8.40
C SER A 406 0.79 -114.65 8.55
N GLN A 407 1.90 -114.37 9.26
CA GLN A 407 2.38 -113.00 9.49
C GLN A 407 2.96 -112.36 8.22
N LEU A 408 3.51 -113.17 7.32
CA LEU A 408 4.06 -112.73 6.05
C LEU A 408 2.95 -112.22 5.11
N SER A 409 1.79 -112.88 5.09
CA SER A 409 0.62 -112.45 4.32
C SER A 409 0.02 -111.11 4.79
N ASP A 410 0.02 -110.86 6.12
CA ASP A 410 -0.43 -109.59 6.70
C ASP A 410 0.55 -108.44 6.37
N ALA A 411 1.85 -108.70 6.40
CA ALA A 411 2.90 -107.74 6.06
C ALA A 411 2.89 -107.36 4.57
N GLU A 412 2.65 -108.33 3.68
CA GLU A 412 2.47 -108.11 2.23
C GLU A 412 1.30 -107.14 1.94
N SER A 413 0.16 -107.36 2.59
CA SER A 413 -1.02 -106.49 2.41
C SER A 413 -0.77 -105.05 2.93
N ALA A 414 -0.02 -104.91 4.02
CA ALA A 414 0.36 -103.61 4.58
C ALA A 414 1.39 -102.87 3.69
N LEU A 415 2.29 -103.62 3.04
CA LEU A 415 3.30 -103.10 2.13
C LEU A 415 2.66 -102.49 0.88
N ASP A 416 1.72 -103.20 0.26
CA ASP A 416 1.01 -102.73 -0.93
C ASP A 416 0.24 -101.42 -0.63
N ALA A 417 -0.39 -101.32 0.54
CA ALA A 417 -1.07 -100.11 0.98
C ALA A 417 -0.11 -98.92 1.22
N ALA A 418 1.09 -99.18 1.75
CA ALA A 418 2.11 -98.17 1.98
C ALA A 418 2.74 -97.67 0.68
N ARG A 419 3.00 -98.57 -0.29
CA ARG A 419 3.49 -98.23 -1.64
C ARG A 419 2.50 -97.35 -2.39
N ALA A 420 1.23 -97.75 -2.43
CA ALA A 420 0.16 -96.96 -3.08
C ALA A 420 -0.08 -95.59 -2.41
N ARG A 421 0.32 -95.41 -1.15
CA ARG A 421 0.29 -94.09 -0.48
C ARG A 421 1.50 -93.24 -0.85
N LEU A 422 2.69 -93.84 -0.93
CA LEU A 422 3.91 -93.14 -1.34
C LEU A 422 3.80 -92.65 -2.79
N GLU A 423 3.35 -93.50 -3.72
CA GLU A 423 3.15 -93.13 -5.13
C GLU A 423 2.23 -91.90 -5.27
N ARG A 424 1.12 -91.86 -4.52
CA ARG A 424 0.21 -90.70 -4.52
C ARG A 424 0.86 -89.41 -4.01
N MET A 425 1.76 -89.48 -3.03
CA MET A 425 2.47 -88.31 -2.51
C MET A 425 3.58 -87.84 -3.47
N GLU A 426 4.23 -88.76 -4.17
CA GLU A 426 5.20 -88.46 -5.22
C GLU A 426 4.53 -87.75 -6.42
N GLU A 427 3.33 -88.18 -6.82
CA GLU A 427 2.53 -87.49 -7.85
C GLU A 427 2.13 -86.06 -7.43
N LEU A 428 1.62 -85.88 -6.21
CA LEU A 428 1.18 -84.56 -5.72
C LEU A 428 2.35 -83.59 -5.53
N SER A 429 3.48 -84.04 -4.97
CA SER A 429 4.68 -83.22 -4.82
C SER A 429 5.32 -82.88 -6.17
N GLY A 430 5.29 -83.80 -7.14
CA GLY A 430 5.73 -83.55 -8.52
C GLY A 430 4.91 -82.46 -9.21
N ALA A 431 3.58 -82.49 -9.07
CA ALA A 431 2.70 -81.44 -9.60
C ALA A 431 2.96 -80.08 -8.92
N ALA A 432 3.07 -80.05 -7.59
CA ALA A 432 3.33 -78.82 -6.84
C ALA A 432 4.70 -78.19 -7.16
N ALA A 433 5.72 -79.01 -7.42
CA ALA A 433 7.04 -78.55 -7.87
C ALA A 433 7.00 -77.93 -9.27
N GLY A 434 6.21 -78.50 -10.19
CA GLY A 434 5.98 -77.92 -11.52
C GLY A 434 5.32 -76.54 -11.46
N ASP A 435 4.29 -76.38 -10.62
CA ASP A 435 3.60 -75.10 -10.41
C ASP A 435 4.53 -74.04 -9.77
N ARG A 436 5.38 -74.45 -8.82
CA ARG A 436 6.42 -73.57 -8.23
C ARG A 436 7.35 -73.03 -9.31
N ASP A 437 7.83 -73.89 -10.21
CA ASP A 437 8.77 -73.47 -11.25
C ASP A 437 8.13 -72.50 -12.25
N GLN A 438 6.86 -72.71 -12.62
CA GLN A 438 6.09 -71.76 -13.44
C GLN A 438 5.93 -70.40 -12.76
N LEU A 439 5.59 -70.38 -11.47
CA LEU A 439 5.46 -69.13 -10.70
C LEU A 439 6.82 -68.43 -10.53
N ARG A 440 7.91 -69.18 -10.42
CA ARG A 440 9.27 -68.63 -10.33
C ARG A 440 9.68 -67.93 -11.62
N GLU A 441 9.34 -68.50 -12.77
CA GLU A 441 9.50 -67.85 -14.08
C GLU A 441 8.63 -66.59 -14.21
N ALA A 442 7.38 -66.64 -13.76
CA ALA A 442 6.47 -65.48 -13.77
C ALA A 442 7.00 -64.32 -12.89
N VAL A 443 7.52 -64.62 -11.70
CA VAL A 443 8.19 -63.63 -10.83
C VAL A 443 9.41 -63.03 -11.52
N HIS A 444 10.21 -63.85 -12.20
CA HIS A 444 11.39 -63.36 -12.93
C HIS A 444 11.00 -62.42 -14.07
N ALA A 445 9.97 -62.77 -14.86
CA ALA A 445 9.46 -61.93 -15.93
C ALA A 445 8.89 -60.59 -15.40
N ALA A 446 8.09 -60.63 -14.33
CA ALA A 446 7.55 -59.43 -13.69
C ALA A 446 8.66 -58.53 -13.11
N GLN A 447 9.74 -59.13 -12.59
CA GLN A 447 10.90 -58.38 -12.07
C GLN A 447 11.67 -57.69 -13.19
N GLN A 448 11.85 -58.35 -14.35
CA GLN A 448 12.48 -57.74 -15.53
C GLN A 448 11.66 -56.56 -16.05
N GLU A 449 10.34 -56.71 -16.15
CA GLU A 449 9.42 -55.64 -16.55
C GLU A 449 9.49 -54.45 -15.59
N HIS A 450 9.48 -54.71 -14.27
CA HIS A 450 9.60 -53.66 -13.26
C HIS A 450 10.93 -52.90 -13.36
N ASN A 451 12.04 -53.60 -13.56
CA ASN A 451 13.36 -52.99 -13.71
C ASN A 451 13.46 -52.14 -15.00
N ALA A 452 12.90 -52.61 -16.11
CA ALA A 452 12.89 -51.88 -17.37
C ALA A 452 12.11 -50.56 -17.26
N VAL A 453 10.92 -50.60 -16.66
CA VAL A 453 10.13 -49.38 -16.41
C VAL A 453 10.80 -48.47 -15.39
N GLY A 454 11.52 -49.02 -14.41
CA GLY A 454 12.36 -48.26 -13.49
C GLY A 454 13.45 -47.44 -14.21
N ALA A 455 14.17 -48.06 -15.13
CA ALA A 455 15.20 -47.39 -15.93
C ALA A 455 14.61 -46.29 -16.85
N ASP A 456 13.42 -46.50 -17.41
CA ASP A 456 12.73 -45.48 -18.19
C ASP A 456 12.36 -44.25 -17.34
N VAL A 457 11.91 -44.46 -16.10
CA VAL A 457 11.62 -43.36 -15.15
C VAL A 457 12.89 -42.58 -14.82
N GLU A 458 14.00 -43.26 -14.53
CA GLU A 458 15.29 -42.59 -14.23
C GLU A 458 15.82 -41.78 -15.42
N ARG A 459 15.66 -42.29 -16.65
CA ARG A 459 16.02 -41.56 -17.88
C ARG A 459 15.23 -40.26 -18.00
N LEU A 460 13.91 -40.33 -17.85
CA LEU A 460 13.02 -39.16 -17.95
C LEU A 460 13.25 -38.15 -16.82
N GLU A 461 13.56 -38.61 -15.59
CA GLU A 461 13.92 -37.71 -14.48
C GLU A 461 15.23 -36.98 -14.74
N THR A 462 16.20 -37.64 -15.37
CA THR A 462 17.47 -37.03 -15.77
C THR A 462 17.28 -35.99 -16.87
N GLU A 463 16.47 -36.31 -17.88
CA GLU A 463 16.12 -35.38 -18.97
C GLU A 463 15.36 -34.16 -18.45
N ARG A 464 14.41 -34.37 -17.54
CA ARG A 464 13.69 -33.28 -16.86
C ARG A 464 14.63 -32.36 -16.08
N LEU A 465 15.58 -32.92 -15.33
CA LEU A 465 16.57 -32.12 -14.59
C LEU A 465 17.45 -31.29 -15.52
N ARG A 466 17.85 -31.85 -16.66
CA ARG A 466 18.62 -31.13 -17.68
C ARG A 466 17.82 -29.95 -18.26
N LEU A 467 16.57 -30.17 -18.65
CA LEU A 467 15.71 -29.10 -19.19
C LEU A 467 15.41 -28.01 -18.16
N LEU A 468 15.25 -28.37 -16.88
CA LEU A 468 15.11 -27.38 -15.80
C LEU A 468 16.36 -26.51 -15.62
N ASP A 469 17.56 -27.09 -15.77
CA ASP A 469 18.80 -26.34 -15.68
C ASP A 469 18.99 -25.43 -16.90
N GLU A 470 18.70 -25.92 -18.12
CA GLU A 470 18.71 -25.12 -19.35
C GLU A 470 17.70 -23.95 -19.26
N GLN A 471 16.48 -24.19 -18.76
CA GLN A 471 15.49 -23.15 -18.48
C GLN A 471 16.00 -22.14 -17.46
N GLY A 472 16.59 -22.59 -16.35
CA GLY A 472 17.13 -21.70 -15.32
C GLY A 472 18.30 -20.84 -15.79
N HIS A 473 19.09 -21.31 -16.78
CA HIS A 473 20.13 -20.49 -17.42
C HIS A 473 19.53 -19.45 -18.38
N SER A 474 18.57 -19.85 -19.22
CA SER A 474 17.89 -18.93 -20.14
C SER A 474 17.11 -17.84 -19.39
N GLU A 475 16.43 -18.18 -18.28
CA GLU A 475 15.73 -17.21 -17.42
C GLU A 475 16.68 -16.15 -16.83
N LYS A 476 17.88 -16.55 -16.37
CA LYS A 476 18.89 -15.61 -15.86
C LYS A 476 19.44 -14.71 -16.96
N SER A 477 19.71 -15.28 -18.14
CA SER A 477 20.19 -14.52 -19.30
C SER A 477 19.16 -13.47 -19.71
N LEU A 478 17.88 -13.87 -19.81
CA LEU A 478 16.77 -12.98 -20.13
C LEU A 478 16.58 -11.88 -19.07
N ALA A 479 16.74 -12.20 -17.78
CA ALA A 479 16.69 -11.22 -16.71
C ALA A 479 17.81 -10.17 -16.83
N ALA A 480 19.05 -10.60 -17.08
CA ALA A 480 20.19 -9.70 -17.28
C ALA A 480 20.03 -8.79 -18.50
N MET A 481 19.56 -9.35 -19.64
CA MET A 481 19.26 -8.57 -20.85
C MET A 481 18.16 -7.53 -20.61
N ARG A 482 17.09 -7.88 -19.87
CA ARG A 482 16.02 -6.94 -19.50
C ARG A 482 16.50 -5.81 -18.60
N GLU A 483 17.39 -6.11 -17.66
CA GLU A 483 18.00 -5.09 -16.79
C GLU A 483 18.84 -4.10 -17.61
N GLN A 484 19.67 -4.61 -18.52
CA GLN A 484 20.44 -3.78 -19.46
C GLN A 484 19.53 -2.91 -20.34
N ARG A 485 18.43 -3.49 -20.84
CA ARG A 485 17.43 -2.75 -21.63
C ARG A 485 16.84 -1.58 -20.84
N ILE A 486 16.46 -1.79 -19.58
CA ILE A 486 15.93 -0.73 -18.70
C ILE A 486 16.98 0.35 -18.47
N ALA A 487 18.24 -0.03 -18.25
CA ALA A 487 19.33 0.91 -18.06
C ALA A 487 19.58 1.78 -19.31
N TRP A 488 19.60 1.18 -20.50
CA TRP A 488 19.78 1.90 -21.76
C TRP A 488 18.58 2.80 -22.08
N ASP A 489 17.35 2.33 -21.85
CA ASP A 489 16.13 3.12 -22.04
C ASP A 489 16.08 4.35 -21.11
N ALA A 490 16.48 4.17 -19.84
CA ALA A 490 16.63 5.29 -18.90
C ALA A 490 17.69 6.30 -19.37
N ARG A 491 18.84 5.83 -19.87
CA ARG A 491 19.91 6.69 -20.39
C ARG A 491 19.48 7.45 -21.65
N ILE A 492 18.78 6.79 -22.57
CA ILE A 492 18.17 7.40 -23.75
C ILE A 492 17.20 8.51 -23.34
N HIS A 493 16.29 8.24 -22.40
CA HIS A 493 15.34 9.23 -21.92
C HIS A 493 16.02 10.45 -21.28
N VAL A 494 17.08 10.25 -20.50
CA VAL A 494 17.88 11.35 -19.94
C VAL A 494 18.48 12.18 -21.08
N LEU A 495 19.17 11.55 -22.02
CA LEU A 495 19.82 12.23 -23.15
C LEU A 495 18.80 12.97 -24.05
N GLU A 496 17.64 12.38 -24.33
CA GLU A 496 16.55 13.03 -25.07
C GLU A 496 15.99 14.23 -24.31
N SER A 497 15.86 14.14 -22.99
CA SER A 497 15.36 15.25 -22.18
C SER A 497 16.34 16.44 -22.18
N LEU A 498 17.64 16.16 -22.23
CA LEU A 498 18.71 17.17 -22.30
C LEU A 498 18.80 17.79 -23.70
N GLU A 499 18.61 16.98 -24.75
CA GLU A 499 18.53 17.44 -26.15
C GLU A 499 17.31 18.33 -26.37
N ARG A 500 16.12 17.92 -25.91
CA ARG A 500 14.88 18.73 -25.99
C ARG A 500 14.99 20.06 -25.24
N ARG A 501 15.67 20.05 -24.08
CA ARG A 501 15.94 21.27 -23.29
C ARG A 501 17.04 22.15 -23.90
N ARG A 502 17.69 21.70 -24.99
CA ARG A 502 18.80 22.40 -25.66
C ARG A 502 19.87 22.85 -24.64
N GLU A 503 20.12 21.96 -23.67
CA GLU A 503 21.01 22.20 -22.54
C GLU A 503 22.46 22.08 -22.99
N GLY A 504 23.35 23.01 -22.60
CA GLY A 504 24.72 23.11 -23.13
C GLY A 504 24.91 24.12 -24.28
N LEU A 505 23.83 24.58 -24.92
CA LEU A 505 23.85 25.75 -25.82
C LEU A 505 23.74 27.06 -25.03
N GLY A 506 24.44 28.11 -25.49
CA GLY A 506 24.34 29.44 -24.90
C GLY A 506 22.92 30.01 -24.94
N ILE A 507 22.55 30.82 -23.94
CA ILE A 507 21.20 31.37 -23.76
C ILE A 507 20.69 32.08 -25.03
N GLY A 508 21.54 32.89 -25.68
CA GLY A 508 21.18 33.57 -26.93
C GLY A 508 21.02 32.61 -28.12
N VAL A 509 21.78 31.51 -28.18
CA VAL A 509 21.65 30.51 -29.28
C VAL A 509 20.30 29.79 -29.14
N ARG A 510 19.92 29.43 -27.92
CA ARG A 510 18.62 28.80 -27.62
C ARG A 510 17.45 29.73 -27.97
N GLU A 511 17.53 30.99 -27.56
CA GLU A 511 16.53 32.02 -27.88
C GLU A 511 16.26 32.10 -29.40
N ILE A 512 17.32 32.07 -30.20
CA ILE A 512 17.22 32.15 -31.66
C ILE A 512 16.65 30.88 -32.28
N LEU A 513 17.11 29.70 -31.83
CA LEU A 513 16.59 28.43 -32.33
C LEU A 513 15.13 28.19 -31.90
N ASP A 514 14.70 28.74 -30.75
CA ASP A 514 13.32 28.66 -30.28
C ASP A 514 12.41 29.57 -31.11
N ARG A 515 12.86 30.79 -31.41
CA ARG A 515 12.16 31.71 -32.33
C ARG A 515 12.06 31.16 -33.75
N ALA A 516 13.14 30.58 -34.27
CA ALA A 516 13.16 29.90 -35.57
C ALA A 516 12.21 28.70 -35.64
N ALA A 517 11.93 28.03 -34.52
CA ALA A 517 10.98 26.93 -34.47
C ALA A 517 9.50 27.37 -34.41
N GLN A 518 9.24 28.62 -33.99
CA GLN A 518 7.88 29.15 -33.77
C GLN A 518 7.42 30.11 -34.85
N LEU A 519 8.33 30.82 -35.51
CA LEU A 519 8.04 31.89 -36.46
C LEU A 519 8.50 31.49 -37.87
N ASP A 520 7.58 31.54 -38.84
CA ASP A 520 7.85 31.21 -40.25
C ASP A 520 8.14 32.47 -41.11
N GLU A 521 8.41 33.60 -40.45
CA GLU A 521 8.70 34.90 -41.08
C GLU A 521 10.20 35.18 -41.15
N PRO A 522 10.68 36.02 -42.10
CA PRO A 522 12.07 36.47 -42.12
C PRO A 522 12.40 37.30 -40.86
N PRO A 523 13.59 37.13 -40.24
CA PRO A 523 14.73 36.30 -40.64
C PRO A 523 14.71 34.85 -40.10
N TRP A 524 13.65 34.44 -39.40
CA TRP A 524 13.58 33.17 -38.64
C TRP A 524 13.49 31.94 -39.55
N ASN A 525 12.75 32.05 -40.65
CA ASN A 525 12.66 31.00 -41.68
C ASN A 525 13.99 30.73 -42.43
N GLY A 526 14.97 31.65 -42.30
CA GLY A 526 16.30 31.51 -42.88
C GLY A 526 17.27 30.69 -42.03
N ILE A 527 16.92 30.37 -40.77
CA ILE A 527 17.77 29.66 -39.81
C ILE A 527 17.59 28.15 -39.93
N GLN A 528 18.68 27.43 -40.14
CA GLN A 528 18.66 25.97 -40.34
C GLN A 528 18.91 25.15 -39.06
N GLY A 529 19.58 25.73 -38.06
CA GLY A 529 20.00 25.03 -36.85
C GLY A 529 21.42 25.42 -36.42
N CYS A 530 21.92 24.84 -35.33
CA CYS A 530 23.33 25.01 -34.94
C CYS A 530 24.21 23.92 -35.58
N VAL A 531 25.52 24.20 -35.73
CA VAL A 531 26.47 23.27 -36.34
C VAL A 531 26.47 21.91 -35.63
N GLY A 532 26.52 21.88 -34.29
CA GLY A 532 26.50 20.65 -33.49
C GLY A 532 25.23 19.81 -33.67
N ASP A 533 24.09 20.44 -33.93
CA ASP A 533 22.81 19.76 -34.18
C ASP A 533 22.72 19.21 -35.61
N LEU A 534 23.49 19.76 -36.56
CA LEU A 534 23.38 19.43 -37.98
C LEU A 534 24.48 18.48 -38.49
N ILE A 535 25.49 18.22 -37.66
CA ILE A 535 26.52 17.23 -37.92
C ILE A 535 26.25 15.93 -37.17
N ASP A 536 26.89 14.86 -37.64
CA ASP A 536 26.80 13.52 -37.10
C ASP A 536 28.18 12.87 -37.07
N VAL A 537 28.50 12.24 -35.95
CA VAL A 537 29.86 11.78 -35.66
C VAL A 537 29.81 10.40 -35.00
N PRO A 538 30.69 9.45 -35.36
CA PRO A 538 30.83 8.20 -34.61
C PRO A 538 31.21 8.47 -33.14
N LEU A 539 30.64 7.72 -32.20
CA LEU A 539 30.83 7.94 -30.76
C LEU A 539 32.31 7.99 -30.34
N GLU A 540 33.14 7.17 -30.97
CA GLU A 540 34.60 7.10 -30.74
C GLU A 540 35.33 8.43 -30.99
N PHE A 541 34.82 9.26 -31.90
CA PHE A 541 35.44 10.54 -32.28
C PHE A 541 34.65 11.75 -31.78
N ALA A 542 33.48 11.56 -31.16
CA ALA A 542 32.55 12.63 -30.85
C ALA A 542 33.12 13.63 -29.81
N ALA A 543 33.78 13.12 -28.76
CA ALA A 543 34.45 13.97 -27.77
C ALA A 543 35.61 14.77 -28.39
N LEU A 544 36.38 14.15 -29.29
CA LEU A 544 37.52 14.78 -29.96
C LEU A 544 37.08 15.88 -30.91
N LEU A 545 35.98 15.66 -31.64
CA LEU A 545 35.42 16.64 -32.55
C LEU A 545 34.70 17.78 -31.83
N GLU A 546 34.15 17.55 -30.63
CA GLU A 546 33.70 18.64 -29.78
C GLU A 546 34.87 19.55 -29.37
N VAL A 547 36.02 18.98 -29.00
CA VAL A 547 37.24 19.76 -28.69
C VAL A 547 37.70 20.54 -29.93
N ALA A 548 37.67 19.90 -31.10
CA ALA A 548 38.07 20.52 -32.36
C ALA A 548 37.16 21.70 -32.77
N LEU A 549 35.85 21.55 -32.62
CA LEU A 549 34.87 22.58 -32.98
C LEU A 549 34.82 23.69 -31.93
N GLY A 550 34.90 23.35 -30.65
CA GLY A 550 34.82 24.31 -29.55
C GLY A 550 33.60 25.23 -29.69
N PRO A 551 33.77 26.57 -29.62
CA PRO A 551 32.65 27.51 -29.82
C PRO A 551 31.97 27.41 -31.19
N ALA A 552 32.66 26.87 -32.21
CA ALA A 552 32.10 26.71 -33.55
C ALA A 552 30.94 25.71 -33.60
N ALA A 553 30.87 24.77 -32.65
CA ALA A 553 29.75 23.83 -32.53
C ALA A 553 28.41 24.55 -32.26
N GLN A 554 28.44 25.74 -31.65
CA GLN A 554 27.24 26.53 -31.32
C GLN A 554 26.90 27.60 -32.37
N LEU A 555 27.61 27.64 -33.52
CA LEU A 555 27.30 28.59 -34.59
C LEU A 555 25.94 28.26 -35.20
N VAL A 556 25.10 29.27 -35.37
CA VAL A 556 23.78 29.15 -36.01
C VAL A 556 23.92 29.37 -37.51
N ILE A 557 23.46 28.41 -38.30
CA ILE A 557 23.53 28.48 -39.77
C ILE A 557 22.32 29.25 -40.30
N THR A 558 22.57 30.29 -41.11
CA THR A 558 21.53 31.13 -41.72
C THR A 558 21.73 31.28 -43.24
N ARG A 559 20.63 31.25 -44.00
CA ARG A 559 20.61 31.49 -45.45
C ARG A 559 20.39 32.96 -45.82
N ASP A 560 19.84 33.75 -44.91
CA ASP A 560 19.49 35.15 -45.13
C ASP A 560 20.15 36.05 -44.09
N VAL A 561 21.34 36.53 -44.42
CA VAL A 561 22.14 37.40 -43.56
C VAL A 561 21.59 38.83 -43.54
N GLU A 562 20.92 39.25 -44.62
CA GLU A 562 20.48 40.64 -44.80
C GLU A 562 19.28 40.91 -43.89
N SER A 563 18.25 40.07 -43.95
CA SER A 563 17.09 40.14 -43.05
C SER A 563 17.50 39.97 -41.57
N LEU A 564 18.49 39.11 -41.29
CA LEU A 564 19.01 38.94 -39.93
C LEU A 564 19.71 40.20 -39.44
N SER A 565 20.47 40.88 -40.30
CA SER A 565 21.17 42.12 -39.96
C SER A 565 20.20 43.28 -39.74
N GLU A 566 19.13 43.38 -40.53
CA GLU A 566 18.06 44.36 -40.34
C GLU A 566 17.37 44.17 -38.99
N TYR A 567 17.02 42.92 -38.64
CA TYR A 567 16.44 42.59 -37.36
C TYR A 567 17.36 42.93 -36.18
N LEU A 568 18.64 42.56 -36.24
CA LEU A 568 19.60 42.85 -35.18
C LEU A 568 19.85 44.36 -34.97
N ASN A 569 19.62 45.19 -36.00
CA ASN A 569 19.70 46.65 -35.91
C ASN A 569 18.38 47.31 -35.47
N SER A 570 17.30 46.55 -35.33
CA SER A 570 16.00 47.04 -34.84
C SER A 570 15.97 47.16 -33.31
N ALA A 571 15.00 47.91 -32.78
CA ALA A 571 14.81 48.05 -31.33
C ALA A 571 14.47 46.71 -30.64
N ASP A 572 13.91 45.76 -31.39
CA ASP A 572 13.54 44.42 -30.93
C ASP A 572 14.69 43.39 -31.06
N GLY A 573 15.85 43.81 -31.56
CA GLY A 573 17.02 42.97 -31.87
C GLY A 573 17.97 42.67 -30.71
N LEU A 574 17.59 42.97 -29.46
CA LEU A 574 18.42 42.69 -28.29
C LEU A 574 18.45 41.19 -27.96
N LEU A 575 19.61 40.55 -28.13
CA LEU A 575 19.83 39.15 -27.78
C LEU A 575 20.28 39.01 -26.31
N GLN A 576 19.80 37.98 -25.62
CA GLN A 576 20.15 37.70 -24.22
C GLN A 576 21.57 37.11 -24.04
N GLY A 577 22.33 36.96 -25.12
CA GLY A 577 23.70 36.45 -25.08
C GLY A 577 24.42 36.57 -26.42
N ARG A 578 25.72 36.21 -26.41
CA ARG A 578 26.54 36.22 -27.63
C ARG A 578 26.17 35.02 -28.51
N VAL A 579 25.78 35.30 -29.76
CA VAL A 579 25.50 34.29 -30.78
C VAL A 579 26.41 34.52 -31.97
N GLY A 580 27.01 33.45 -32.49
CA GLY A 580 27.72 33.48 -33.76
C GLY A 580 26.84 32.89 -34.86
N PHE A 581 26.83 33.52 -36.03
CA PHE A 581 26.10 33.04 -37.19
C PHE A 581 27.06 32.68 -38.31
N LEU A 582 26.78 31.57 -38.99
CA LEU A 582 27.50 31.14 -40.17
C LEU A 582 26.57 31.28 -41.39
N PRO A 583 26.90 32.14 -42.38
CA PRO A 583 26.12 32.23 -43.60
C PRO A 583 26.25 30.96 -44.43
N TYR A 584 25.14 30.48 -45.00
CA TYR A 584 25.12 29.36 -45.93
C TYR A 584 24.70 29.82 -47.34
N PRO A 585 25.51 29.54 -48.38
CA PRO A 585 26.79 28.81 -48.36
C PRO A 585 27.93 29.60 -47.70
N PRO A 586 28.90 28.92 -47.05
CA PRO A 586 30.02 29.58 -46.38
C PRO A 586 30.85 30.41 -47.37
N ARG A 587 31.17 31.65 -47.00
CA ARG A 587 32.01 32.53 -47.82
C ARG A 587 33.44 32.00 -47.79
N SER A 588 33.94 31.50 -48.94
CA SER A 588 35.36 31.24 -49.11
C SER A 588 36.14 32.55 -48.90
N GLY A 589 37.01 32.60 -47.90
CA GLY A 589 37.84 33.77 -47.63
C GLY A 589 38.79 34.09 -48.79
N ALA A 590 38.68 35.32 -49.29
CA ALA A 590 39.59 36.07 -50.16
C ALA A 590 39.82 35.58 -51.62
N PRO A 591 39.91 36.50 -52.60
CA PRO A 591 40.41 36.16 -53.93
C PRO A 591 41.85 35.66 -53.79
N ALA A 592 42.15 34.54 -54.46
CA ALA A 592 43.52 34.09 -54.63
C ALA A 592 44.36 35.26 -55.18
N ILE A 593 45.30 35.75 -54.37
CA ILE A 593 46.45 36.46 -54.92
C ILE A 593 47.14 35.40 -55.79
N GLU A 594 47.17 35.63 -57.11
CA GLU A 594 47.87 34.78 -58.05
C GLU A 594 49.35 34.71 -57.64
N GLY A 595 49.74 33.60 -57.03
CA GLY A 595 51.09 33.32 -56.57
C GLY A 595 51.03 32.59 -55.24
N GLU A 596 51.33 31.29 -55.27
CA GLU A 596 51.35 30.37 -54.12
C GLU A 596 49.97 29.90 -53.62
N ARG A 597 49.31 29.06 -54.42
CA ARG A 597 48.53 27.96 -53.84
C ARG A 597 49.53 27.06 -53.12
N ALA A 598 49.77 27.30 -51.84
CA ALA A 598 50.29 26.25 -50.98
C ALA A 598 49.31 25.07 -51.09
N SER A 599 49.80 23.93 -51.58
CA SER A 599 49.03 22.68 -51.64
C SER A 599 48.35 22.46 -50.28
N PRO A 600 47.10 21.98 -50.22
CA PRO A 600 46.51 21.58 -48.94
C PRO A 600 47.48 20.57 -48.31
N LEU A 601 48.00 20.89 -47.14
CA LEU A 601 49.00 20.08 -46.46
C LEU A 601 48.31 18.76 -46.10
N ASP A 602 48.60 17.71 -46.86
CA ASP A 602 48.03 16.38 -46.64
C ASP A 602 48.93 15.62 -45.69
N LEU A 603 48.46 15.44 -44.45
CA LEU A 603 49.14 14.69 -43.41
C LEU A 603 48.70 13.22 -43.39
N SER A 604 47.84 12.80 -44.35
CA SER A 604 47.41 11.40 -44.44
C SER A 604 48.61 10.51 -44.82
N GLY A 605 49.02 9.66 -43.87
CA GLY A 605 50.17 8.75 -44.01
C GLY A 605 51.42 9.12 -43.20
N GLU A 606 51.43 10.25 -42.49
CA GLU A 606 52.47 10.53 -41.49
C GLU A 606 52.27 9.63 -40.25
N PRO A 607 53.35 9.09 -39.64
CA PRO A 607 53.25 8.17 -38.51
C PRO A 607 52.61 8.86 -37.29
N GLY A 608 51.53 8.25 -36.79
CA GLY A 608 50.76 8.74 -35.65
C GLY A 608 49.61 9.69 -35.99
N VAL A 609 49.29 9.92 -37.28
CA VAL A 609 48.07 10.61 -37.73
C VAL A 609 46.94 9.60 -37.96
N VAL A 610 45.80 9.80 -37.30
CA VAL A 610 44.65 8.90 -37.32
C VAL A 610 43.71 9.22 -38.48
N ALA A 611 43.23 10.47 -38.55
CA ALA A 611 42.28 10.92 -39.57
C ALA A 611 42.24 12.45 -39.68
N ARG A 612 41.70 12.97 -40.80
CA ARG A 612 41.34 14.39 -40.91
C ARG A 612 39.92 14.60 -40.37
N ALA A 613 39.73 15.62 -39.55
CA ALA A 613 38.52 15.77 -38.72
C ALA A 613 37.23 15.93 -39.54
N ASP A 614 37.26 16.58 -40.70
CA ASP A 614 36.12 16.73 -41.62
C ASP A 614 35.66 15.41 -42.24
N GLN A 615 36.58 14.48 -42.49
CA GLN A 615 36.27 13.19 -43.14
C GLN A 615 35.59 12.19 -42.20
N VAL A 616 35.62 12.45 -40.89
CA VAL A 616 35.01 11.63 -39.85
C VAL A 616 33.57 12.10 -39.53
N VAL A 617 33.20 13.29 -40.03
CA VAL A 617 31.89 13.90 -39.82
C VAL A 617 30.97 13.58 -41.00
N ALA A 618 29.74 13.15 -40.72
CA ALA A 618 28.65 13.11 -41.67
C ALA A 618 27.76 14.37 -41.52
N GLU A 619 27.47 15.05 -42.61
CA GLU A 619 26.64 16.27 -42.63
C GLU A 619 25.24 15.98 -43.18
N ALA A 620 24.24 16.74 -42.72
CA ALA A 620 22.94 16.77 -43.38
C ALA A 620 23.06 17.37 -44.80
N ALA A 621 22.30 16.82 -45.77
CA ALA A 621 22.38 17.24 -47.18
C ALA A 621 22.13 18.74 -47.43
N GLU A 622 21.49 19.40 -46.48
CA GLU A 622 21.08 20.81 -46.53
C GLU A 622 22.17 21.81 -46.15
N ILE A 623 23.32 21.33 -45.64
CA ILE A 623 24.46 22.13 -45.17
C ILE A 623 25.83 21.63 -45.67
N SER A 624 25.84 21.05 -46.87
CA SER A 624 27.04 20.44 -47.45
C SER A 624 28.23 21.40 -47.52
N GLY A 625 29.39 20.96 -47.00
CA GLY A 625 30.66 21.70 -47.03
C GLY A 625 30.94 22.53 -45.78
N VAL A 626 30.08 22.46 -44.74
CA VAL A 626 30.25 23.22 -43.49
C VAL A 626 31.33 22.61 -42.58
N ALA A 627 31.38 21.30 -42.41
CA ALA A 627 32.44 20.61 -41.68
C ALA A 627 33.77 20.70 -42.44
N GLU A 628 33.78 20.61 -43.78
CA GLU A 628 34.99 20.89 -44.57
C GLU A 628 35.49 22.33 -44.31
N HIS A 629 34.60 23.32 -44.28
CA HIS A 629 34.98 24.70 -43.98
C HIS A 629 35.57 24.89 -42.57
N LEU A 630 34.99 24.25 -41.55
CA LEU A 630 35.38 24.42 -40.15
C LEU A 630 36.53 23.50 -39.69
N LEU A 631 36.68 22.33 -40.32
CA LEU A 631 37.55 21.25 -39.86
C LEU A 631 38.60 20.78 -40.88
N SER A 632 38.64 21.33 -42.11
CA SER A 632 39.64 20.93 -43.14
C SER A 632 41.10 21.11 -42.72
N ARG A 633 41.37 21.98 -41.74
CA ARG A 633 42.72 22.20 -41.18
C ARG A 633 42.98 21.43 -39.89
N THR A 634 42.01 20.65 -39.42
CA THR A 634 42.09 19.92 -38.15
C THR A 634 42.38 18.44 -38.41
N TRP A 635 43.41 17.91 -37.75
CA TRP A 635 43.80 16.50 -37.84
C TRP A 635 43.79 15.82 -36.46
N ILE A 636 43.39 14.57 -36.44
CA ILE A 636 43.37 13.72 -35.24
C ILE A 636 44.66 12.89 -35.23
N VAL A 637 45.37 12.89 -34.11
CA VAL A 637 46.68 12.24 -33.94
C VAL A 637 46.73 11.39 -32.66
N GLU A 638 47.62 10.41 -32.59
CA GLU A 638 47.63 9.43 -31.49
C GLU A 638 48.07 10.02 -30.15
N THR A 639 49.12 10.85 -30.15
CA THR A 639 49.77 11.34 -28.92
C THR A 639 50.17 12.81 -29.03
N LEU A 640 50.33 13.45 -27.87
CA LEU A 640 50.76 14.84 -27.77
C LEU A 640 52.16 15.07 -28.34
N ASP A 641 53.07 14.11 -28.22
CA ASP A 641 54.42 14.21 -28.77
C ASP A 641 54.40 14.23 -30.31
N VAL A 642 53.54 13.42 -30.92
CA VAL A 642 53.29 13.45 -32.37
C VAL A 642 52.67 14.78 -32.78
N ALA A 643 51.67 15.27 -32.03
CA ALA A 643 51.04 16.55 -32.27
C ALA A 643 52.05 17.71 -32.27
N ARG A 644 52.93 17.77 -31.27
CA ARG A 644 53.95 18.84 -31.16
C ARG A 644 54.96 18.80 -32.30
N ASN A 645 55.46 17.61 -32.65
CA ASN A 645 56.40 17.44 -33.75
C ASN A 645 55.78 17.89 -35.09
N LEU A 646 54.53 17.52 -35.35
CA LEU A 646 53.82 17.93 -36.55
C LEU A 646 53.51 19.44 -36.56
N ALA A 647 53.16 20.03 -35.41
CA ALA A 647 52.94 21.48 -35.30
C ALA A 647 54.20 22.30 -35.65
N ASP A 648 55.37 21.88 -35.13
CA ASP A 648 56.66 22.52 -35.40
C ASP A 648 57.07 22.40 -36.89
N ARG A 649 56.76 21.27 -37.55
CA ARG A 649 57.05 21.02 -38.96
C ARG A 649 56.14 21.78 -39.92
N CYS A 650 54.88 22.00 -39.55
CA CYS A 650 53.83 22.52 -40.44
C CYS A 650 53.65 24.05 -40.35
N ALA A 651 54.57 24.76 -39.70
CA ALA A 651 54.64 26.22 -39.61
C ALA A 651 53.32 26.90 -39.19
N GLY A 652 52.56 26.28 -38.29
CA GLY A 652 51.36 26.90 -37.69
C GLY A 652 50.14 27.01 -38.62
N ASN A 653 50.03 26.18 -39.66
CA ASN A 653 48.88 26.22 -40.58
C ASN A 653 47.85 25.09 -40.36
N VAL A 654 48.02 24.27 -39.31
CA VAL A 654 47.17 23.11 -38.99
C VAL A 654 46.78 23.10 -37.51
N ARG A 655 45.61 22.53 -37.19
CA ARG A 655 45.12 22.27 -35.84
C ARG A 655 45.22 20.77 -35.58
N LEU A 656 45.70 20.36 -34.42
CA LEU A 656 45.96 18.95 -34.11
C LEU A 656 45.24 18.57 -32.82
N VAL A 657 44.41 17.53 -32.87
CA VAL A 657 43.69 16.98 -31.71
C VAL A 657 44.22 15.59 -31.42
N THR A 658 44.65 15.32 -30.19
CA THR A 658 45.14 14.00 -29.81
C THR A 658 43.97 13.05 -29.48
N MET A 659 44.21 11.73 -29.50
CA MET A 659 43.22 10.74 -29.03
C MET A 659 42.89 10.87 -27.53
N GLN A 660 43.72 11.60 -26.76
CA GLN A 660 43.47 11.90 -25.34
C GLN A 660 42.67 13.21 -25.14
N GLY A 661 42.40 13.96 -26.22
CA GLY A 661 41.59 15.17 -26.19
C GLY A 661 42.37 16.47 -25.97
N GLU A 662 43.70 16.46 -26.10
CA GLU A 662 44.48 17.70 -26.15
C GLU A 662 44.39 18.35 -27.54
N LEU A 663 44.26 19.68 -27.60
CA LEU A 663 44.22 20.45 -28.84
C LEU A 663 45.44 21.37 -28.93
N ILE A 664 46.21 21.24 -30.00
CA ILE A 664 47.19 22.24 -30.43
C ILE A 664 46.58 23.05 -31.57
N ASP A 665 46.41 24.35 -31.34
CA ASP A 665 45.85 25.27 -32.32
C ASP A 665 46.93 25.76 -33.30
N SER A 666 46.49 26.39 -34.39
CA SER A 666 47.35 26.85 -35.49
C SER A 666 48.42 27.87 -35.06
N ASP A 667 48.18 28.65 -34.02
CA ASP A 667 49.16 29.58 -33.44
C ASP A 667 50.17 28.91 -32.49
N GLY A 668 50.07 27.59 -32.28
CA GLY A 668 50.89 26.82 -31.35
C GLY A 668 50.34 26.78 -29.92
N SER A 669 49.16 27.35 -29.66
CA SER A 669 48.51 27.29 -28.35
C SER A 669 48.08 25.86 -28.02
N LEU A 670 48.45 25.37 -26.84
CA LEU A 670 48.08 24.04 -26.34
C LEU A 670 46.95 24.14 -25.31
N TYR A 671 45.85 23.46 -25.58
CA TYR A 671 44.72 23.28 -24.69
C TYR A 671 44.71 21.84 -24.17
N ALA A 672 44.80 21.69 -22.85
CA ALA A 672 44.81 20.39 -22.17
C ALA A 672 43.85 20.42 -20.97
N GLY A 673 43.07 19.35 -20.80
CA GLY A 673 42.07 19.21 -19.75
C GLY A 673 40.95 18.26 -20.17
N SER A 674 40.24 17.69 -19.20
CA SER A 674 39.07 16.86 -19.48
C SER A 674 37.95 17.72 -20.05
N VAL A 675 37.57 17.49 -21.30
CA VAL A 675 36.37 18.12 -21.85
C VAL A 675 35.14 17.49 -21.17
N PRO A 676 34.25 18.28 -20.56
CA PRO A 676 33.03 17.75 -19.96
C PRO A 676 32.12 17.22 -21.06
N THR A 677 32.16 15.91 -21.26
CA THR A 677 31.33 15.17 -22.22
C THR A 677 29.84 15.33 -21.93
N GLU A 678 29.47 15.52 -20.66
CA GLU A 678 28.07 15.71 -20.23
C GLU A 678 27.43 17.00 -20.76
N THR A 679 28.21 18.06 -21.01
CA THR A 679 27.70 19.34 -21.54
C THR A 679 27.84 19.48 -23.05
N SER A 680 28.58 18.58 -23.68
CA SER A 680 28.90 18.62 -25.12
C SER A 680 27.70 18.21 -25.99
N VAL A 681 27.44 18.94 -27.08
CA VAL A 681 26.25 18.71 -27.93
C VAL A 681 26.46 17.53 -28.86
N VAL A 682 27.65 17.42 -29.48
CA VAL A 682 27.95 16.37 -30.46
C VAL A 682 28.06 15.00 -29.79
N SER A 683 28.75 14.90 -28.63
CA SER A 683 28.93 13.62 -27.93
C SER A 683 27.61 13.00 -27.47
N ARG A 684 26.67 13.79 -26.93
CA ARG A 684 25.38 13.29 -26.46
C ARG A 684 24.50 12.77 -27.59
N LYS A 685 24.49 13.46 -28.74
CA LYS A 685 23.72 13.03 -29.91
C LYS A 685 24.26 11.72 -30.50
N SER A 686 25.58 11.59 -30.56
CA SER A 686 26.24 10.35 -30.98
C SER A 686 25.98 9.19 -30.00
N GLU A 687 26.04 9.45 -28.68
CA GLU A 687 25.73 8.45 -27.63
C GLU A 687 24.26 8.00 -27.71
N LEU A 688 23.33 8.95 -27.85
CA LEU A 688 21.90 8.69 -27.99
C LEU A 688 21.59 7.82 -29.20
N ARG A 689 22.27 8.06 -30.33
CA ARG A 689 22.10 7.25 -31.55
C ARG A 689 22.63 5.83 -31.36
N GLN A 690 23.83 5.69 -30.78
CA GLN A 690 24.44 4.38 -30.55
C GLN A 690 23.58 3.55 -29.61
N LEU A 691 23.14 4.14 -28.48
CA LEU A 691 22.24 3.47 -27.53
C LEU A 691 20.91 3.06 -28.16
N ARG A 692 20.35 3.84 -29.09
CA ARG A 692 19.13 3.45 -29.84
C ARG A 692 19.38 2.26 -30.77
N LEU A 693 20.56 2.14 -31.36
CA LEU A 693 20.93 1.00 -32.19
C LEU A 693 21.12 -0.25 -31.32
N ASP A 694 21.87 -0.09 -30.22
CA ASP A 694 22.16 -1.18 -29.28
C ASP A 694 20.88 -1.69 -28.61
N LEU A 695 19.95 -0.79 -28.25
CA LEU A 695 18.65 -1.16 -27.69
C LEU A 695 17.83 -2.01 -28.67
N ARG A 696 17.87 -1.70 -29.97
CA ARG A 696 17.18 -2.53 -30.99
C ARG A 696 17.79 -3.92 -31.09
N THR A 697 19.12 -4.02 -31.09
CA THR A 697 19.78 -5.34 -31.11
C THR A 697 19.47 -6.16 -29.86
N LEU A 698 19.42 -5.51 -28.69
CA LEU A 698 19.08 -6.16 -27.44
C LEU A 698 17.60 -6.58 -27.38
N ASP A 699 16.69 -5.80 -27.95
CA ASP A 699 15.28 -6.16 -28.09
C ASP A 699 15.09 -7.42 -28.96
N ASP A 700 15.84 -7.54 -30.06
CA ASP A 700 15.84 -8.73 -30.91
C ASP A 700 16.40 -9.97 -30.17
N GLU A 701 17.49 -9.82 -29.41
CA GLU A 701 18.06 -10.88 -28.58
C GLU A 701 17.11 -11.35 -27.47
N ILE A 702 16.43 -10.41 -26.80
CA ILE A 702 15.40 -10.69 -25.79
C ILE A 702 14.24 -11.48 -26.42
N ALA A 703 13.82 -11.12 -27.64
CA ALA A 703 12.75 -11.81 -28.35
C ALA A 703 13.12 -13.24 -28.76
N GLU A 704 14.38 -13.49 -29.15
CA GLU A 704 14.89 -14.84 -29.43
C GLU A 704 14.98 -15.68 -28.15
N GLN A 705 15.58 -15.15 -27.08
CA GLN A 705 15.68 -15.84 -25.79
C GLN A 705 14.31 -16.17 -25.19
N PHE A 706 13.33 -15.28 -25.35
CA PHE A 706 11.96 -15.56 -24.92
C PHE A 706 11.30 -16.71 -25.71
N ARG A 707 11.59 -16.82 -27.02
CA ARG A 707 11.13 -17.95 -27.84
C ARG A 707 11.77 -19.26 -27.39
N GLU A 708 13.09 -19.28 -27.15
CA GLU A 708 13.80 -20.44 -26.62
C GLU A 708 13.24 -20.90 -25.26
N MET A 709 13.00 -19.97 -24.34
CA MET A 709 12.39 -20.25 -23.04
C MET A 709 10.98 -20.85 -23.17
N THR A 710 10.19 -20.35 -24.12
CA THR A 710 8.84 -20.89 -24.39
C THR A 710 8.91 -22.32 -24.92
N GLN A 711 9.87 -22.60 -25.81
CA GLN A 711 10.09 -23.95 -26.35
C GLN A 711 10.58 -24.92 -25.27
N LEU A 712 11.51 -24.49 -24.41
CA LEU A 712 11.97 -25.27 -23.26
C LEU A 712 10.81 -25.60 -22.31
N GLY A 713 9.93 -24.64 -22.03
CA GLY A 713 8.72 -24.86 -21.24
C GLY A 713 7.80 -25.93 -21.84
N GLN A 714 7.58 -25.91 -23.17
CA GLN A 714 6.79 -26.94 -23.86
C GLN A 714 7.45 -28.33 -23.76
N ASN A 715 8.77 -28.41 -23.99
CA ASN A 715 9.51 -29.67 -23.86
C ASN A 715 9.43 -30.23 -22.43
N LEU A 716 9.52 -29.35 -21.42
CA LEU A 716 9.40 -29.72 -20.01
C LEU A 716 8.03 -30.32 -19.69
N THR A 717 6.95 -29.71 -20.20
CA THR A 717 5.59 -30.25 -20.05
C THR A 717 5.42 -31.61 -20.73
N GLY A 718 6.04 -31.81 -21.89
CA GLY A 718 6.04 -33.11 -22.58
C GLY A 718 6.75 -34.21 -21.76
N VAL A 719 7.93 -33.90 -21.22
CA VAL A 719 8.68 -34.85 -20.37
C VAL A 719 7.95 -35.12 -19.05
N ASP A 720 7.30 -34.13 -18.44
CA ASP A 720 6.50 -34.30 -17.22
C ASP A 720 5.31 -35.25 -17.46
N ASP A 721 4.63 -35.14 -18.60
CA ASP A 721 3.54 -36.03 -18.99
C ASP A 721 4.03 -37.48 -19.21
N GLU A 722 5.16 -37.65 -19.90
CA GLU A 722 5.78 -38.96 -20.11
C GLU A 722 6.24 -39.59 -18.80
N LEU A 723 6.82 -38.79 -17.90
CA LEU A 723 7.26 -39.22 -16.58
C LEU A 723 6.07 -39.66 -15.71
N ALA A 724 4.95 -38.93 -15.76
CA ALA A 724 3.73 -39.32 -15.06
C ALA A 724 3.20 -40.68 -15.55
N ARG A 725 3.16 -40.90 -16.87
CA ARG A 725 2.77 -42.19 -17.47
C ARG A 725 3.74 -43.31 -17.08
N ALA A 726 5.05 -43.05 -17.09
CA ALA A 726 6.07 -44.02 -16.69
C ALA A 726 5.97 -44.40 -15.21
N ARG A 727 5.67 -43.45 -14.31
CA ARG A 727 5.44 -43.72 -12.88
C ARG A 727 4.22 -44.60 -12.63
N VAL A 728 3.12 -44.37 -13.35
CA VAL A 728 1.92 -45.24 -13.28
C VAL A 728 2.25 -46.66 -13.73
N ARG A 729 2.98 -46.81 -14.85
CA ARG A 729 3.46 -48.14 -15.31
C ARG A 729 4.38 -48.80 -14.28
N ARG A 730 5.23 -48.03 -13.60
CA ARG A 730 6.13 -48.56 -12.55
C ARG A 730 5.36 -49.10 -11.35
N GLN A 731 4.28 -48.41 -10.97
CA GLN A 731 3.41 -48.88 -9.89
C GLN A 731 2.70 -50.18 -10.30
N GLN A 732 2.12 -50.23 -11.51
CA GLN A 732 1.44 -51.42 -12.01
C GLN A 732 2.37 -52.65 -12.10
N SER A 733 3.62 -52.46 -12.58
CA SER A 733 4.60 -53.55 -12.64
C SER A 733 5.09 -53.98 -11.24
N SER A 734 5.19 -53.05 -10.29
CA SER A 734 5.48 -53.36 -8.88
C SER A 734 4.37 -54.20 -8.24
N ASP A 735 3.11 -53.82 -8.45
CA ASP A 735 1.96 -54.54 -7.90
C ASP A 735 1.89 -55.96 -8.46
N ARG A 736 2.06 -56.12 -9.78
CA ARG A 736 2.15 -57.42 -10.44
C ARG A 736 3.28 -58.29 -9.88
N LEU A 737 4.47 -57.71 -9.67
CA LEU A 737 5.60 -58.41 -9.07
C LEU A 737 5.30 -58.88 -7.64
N THR A 738 4.62 -58.07 -6.83
CA THR A 738 4.23 -58.47 -5.47
C THR A 738 3.20 -59.61 -5.47
N GLU A 739 2.24 -59.57 -6.39
CA GLU A 739 1.22 -60.62 -6.53
C GLU A 739 1.86 -61.97 -6.88
N GLU A 740 2.75 -62.01 -7.87
CA GLU A 740 3.44 -63.24 -8.28
C GLU A 740 4.38 -63.78 -7.19
N LYS A 741 5.04 -62.90 -6.41
CA LYS A 741 5.86 -63.32 -5.26
C LYS A 741 5.02 -63.97 -4.15
N LEU A 742 3.83 -63.45 -3.87
CA LEU A 742 2.92 -64.03 -2.88
C LEU A 742 2.42 -65.41 -3.34
N LYS A 743 2.08 -65.58 -4.62
CA LYS A 743 1.70 -66.88 -5.19
C LYS A 743 2.83 -67.90 -5.08
N LEU A 744 4.07 -67.50 -5.43
CA LEU A 744 5.24 -68.36 -5.32
C LEU A 744 5.48 -68.81 -3.87
N SER A 745 5.44 -67.87 -2.92
CA SER A 745 5.66 -68.19 -1.50
C SER A 745 4.61 -69.15 -0.95
N ALA A 746 3.34 -69.02 -1.36
CA ALA A 746 2.28 -69.96 -0.95
C ALA A 746 2.51 -71.36 -1.53
N GLN A 747 2.96 -71.44 -2.79
CA GLN A 747 3.25 -72.72 -3.45
C GLN A 747 4.49 -73.41 -2.88
N GLU A 748 5.53 -72.66 -2.51
CA GLU A 748 6.72 -73.19 -1.84
C GLU A 748 6.35 -73.83 -0.48
N GLN A 749 5.49 -73.18 0.30
CA GLN A 749 5.00 -73.74 1.58
C GLN A 749 4.19 -75.03 1.39
N GLU A 750 3.37 -75.11 0.34
CA GLU A 750 2.59 -76.33 0.05
C GLU A 750 3.51 -77.48 -0.40
N LEU A 751 4.54 -77.18 -1.20
CA LEU A 751 5.54 -78.17 -1.60
C LEU A 751 6.32 -78.71 -0.40
N ASP A 752 6.79 -77.83 0.50
CA ASP A 752 7.51 -78.23 1.71
C ASP A 752 6.65 -79.15 2.60
N ARG A 753 5.35 -78.85 2.73
CA ARG A 753 4.40 -79.70 3.45
C ARG A 753 4.28 -81.09 2.80
N LEU A 754 4.12 -81.16 1.48
CA LEU A 754 3.98 -82.43 0.76
C LEU A 754 5.27 -83.27 0.81
N LEU A 755 6.45 -82.63 0.77
CA LEU A 755 7.73 -83.32 0.91
C LEU A 755 7.89 -83.94 2.31
N ALA A 756 7.49 -83.22 3.37
CA ALA A 756 7.50 -83.76 4.73
C ALA A 756 6.51 -84.94 4.90
N GLU A 757 5.32 -84.86 4.30
CA GLU A 757 4.35 -85.96 4.27
C GLU A 757 4.89 -87.18 3.48
N MET A 758 5.64 -86.95 2.40
CA MET A 758 6.30 -87.98 1.60
C MET A 758 7.44 -88.67 2.36
N GLU A 759 8.29 -87.92 3.08
CA GLU A 759 9.36 -88.51 3.92
C GLU A 759 8.79 -89.41 5.02
N SER A 760 7.69 -88.98 5.65
CA SER A 760 6.96 -89.80 6.62
C SER A 760 6.41 -91.09 5.99
N ALA A 761 5.87 -91.01 4.77
CA ALA A 761 5.41 -92.17 4.02
C ALA A 761 6.57 -93.13 3.65
N ARG A 762 7.72 -92.61 3.21
CA ARG A 762 8.94 -93.40 2.92
C ARG A 762 9.47 -94.11 4.16
N ALA A 763 9.54 -93.40 5.29
CA ALA A 763 9.98 -93.99 6.55
C ALA A 763 9.05 -95.12 7.02
N ASN A 764 7.74 -94.99 6.79
CA ASN A 764 6.78 -96.04 7.10
C ASN A 764 6.90 -97.24 6.15
N LEU A 765 7.13 -97.01 4.86
CA LEU A 765 7.38 -98.08 3.88
C LEU A 765 8.63 -98.88 4.24
N ALA A 766 9.75 -98.21 4.52
CA ALA A 766 11.02 -98.85 4.88
C ALA A 766 10.89 -99.71 6.15
N LYS A 767 10.08 -99.29 7.13
CA LYS A 767 9.78 -100.09 8.33
C LYS A 767 9.02 -101.38 8.01
N ILE A 768 8.07 -101.32 7.08
CA ILE A 768 7.26 -102.47 6.68
C ILE A 768 8.08 -103.42 5.79
N GLU A 769 8.91 -102.89 4.88
CA GLU A 769 9.84 -103.67 4.05
C GLU A 769 10.89 -104.40 4.89
N ALA A 770 11.50 -103.70 5.85
CA ALA A 770 12.43 -104.32 6.80
C ALA A 770 11.75 -105.46 7.58
N ARG A 771 10.46 -105.31 7.93
CA ARG A 771 9.70 -106.34 8.64
C ARG A 771 9.34 -107.53 7.76
N GLN A 772 9.03 -107.32 6.48
CA GLN A 772 8.76 -108.40 5.52
C GLN A 772 10.03 -109.19 5.19
N ASP A 773 11.13 -108.49 4.95
CA ASP A 773 12.45 -109.09 4.69
C ASP A 773 12.93 -109.91 5.89
N GLU A 774 12.69 -109.41 7.12
CA GLU A 774 12.96 -110.14 8.35
C GLU A 774 12.20 -111.47 8.38
N LEU A 775 10.90 -111.46 8.06
CA LEU A 775 10.04 -112.65 8.07
C LEU A 775 10.37 -113.62 6.91
N HIS A 776 10.71 -113.14 5.72
CA HIS A 776 11.12 -113.95 4.57
C HIS A 776 12.46 -114.65 4.82
N ARG A 777 13.45 -113.90 5.32
CA ARG A 777 14.74 -114.47 5.71
C ARG A 777 14.55 -115.49 6.82
N GLU A 778 13.62 -115.26 7.75
CA GLU A 778 13.31 -116.21 8.82
C GLU A 778 12.65 -117.49 8.28
N GLN A 779 11.77 -117.42 7.27
CA GLN A 779 11.15 -118.61 6.65
C GLN A 779 12.16 -119.47 5.88
N SER A 780 12.90 -118.89 4.93
CA SER A 780 13.87 -119.64 4.11
C SER A 780 15.02 -120.20 4.96
N ARG A 781 15.42 -119.46 6.00
CA ARG A 781 16.40 -119.93 6.97
C ARG A 781 15.87 -121.16 7.73
N LEU A 782 14.62 -121.18 8.19
CA LEU A 782 14.06 -122.32 8.94
C LEU A 782 13.85 -123.59 8.09
N GLU A 783 13.57 -123.47 6.79
CA GLU A 783 13.37 -124.63 5.88
C GLU A 783 14.70 -125.30 5.50
N GLN A 784 15.76 -124.51 5.24
CA GLN A 784 17.09 -124.99 4.87
C GLN A 784 17.87 -125.51 6.09
N GLU A 785 17.73 -124.83 7.23
CA GLU A 785 18.24 -125.30 8.52
C GLU A 785 17.67 -126.69 8.88
N SER A 786 16.46 -127.10 8.49
CA SER A 786 15.92 -128.42 8.89
C SER A 786 16.64 -129.62 8.27
N THR A 787 17.23 -129.48 7.08
CA THR A 787 17.95 -130.55 6.38
C THR A 787 19.44 -130.57 6.73
N GLU A 788 20.05 -129.40 6.86
CA GLU A 788 21.45 -129.24 7.26
C GLU A 788 21.64 -129.59 8.75
N ARG A 789 20.61 -129.35 9.58
CA ARG A 789 20.66 -129.60 11.02
C ARG A 789 20.83 -131.07 11.44
N ARG A 790 20.77 -132.01 10.51
CA ARG A 790 20.96 -133.43 10.79
C ARG A 790 22.40 -133.88 10.61
N GLU A 791 23.16 -133.17 9.78
CA GLU A 791 24.55 -133.48 9.43
C GLU A 791 25.52 -132.57 10.20
N GLN A 792 25.07 -131.38 10.57
CA GLN A 792 25.83 -130.38 11.33
C GLN A 792 26.01 -130.71 12.84
N ILE A 793 25.24 -131.65 13.43
CA ILE A 793 25.36 -131.99 14.88
C ILE A 793 26.74 -132.55 15.17
N ASP A 794 27.19 -133.45 14.30
CA ASP A 794 28.43 -134.19 14.48
C ASP A 794 29.68 -133.32 14.15
N GLU A 795 29.53 -132.25 13.37
CA GLU A 795 30.63 -131.37 12.94
C GLU A 795 30.83 -130.16 13.86
N SER A 796 29.75 -129.68 14.50
CA SER A 796 29.74 -128.50 15.36
C SER A 796 30.55 -128.65 16.64
N GLU A 797 30.58 -129.83 17.27
CA GLU A 797 31.28 -130.08 18.53
C GLU A 797 32.80 -129.82 18.45
N GLN A 798 33.40 -129.96 17.26
CA GLN A 798 34.83 -129.76 17.03
C GLN A 798 35.22 -128.31 16.69
N LYS A 799 34.36 -127.56 16.00
CA LYS A 799 34.63 -126.18 15.53
C LYS A 799 34.49 -125.11 16.63
N ILE A 800 33.65 -125.37 17.64
CA ILE A 800 33.46 -124.48 18.81
C ILE A 800 34.77 -124.14 19.52
N ARG A 801 35.68 -125.12 19.65
CA ARG A 801 36.89 -124.97 20.48
C ARG A 801 37.96 -124.05 19.88
N SER A 802 38.00 -123.89 18.55
CA SER A 802 39.01 -123.07 17.87
C SER A 802 38.55 -121.62 17.64
N ALA A 803 37.26 -121.40 17.42
CA ALA A 803 36.71 -120.07 17.13
C ALA A 803 36.65 -119.15 18.37
N SER A 804 36.61 -119.69 19.59
CA SER A 804 36.58 -118.87 20.82
C SER A 804 37.86 -118.07 21.06
N ALA A 805 39.02 -118.62 20.69
CA ALA A 805 40.31 -117.96 20.92
C ALA A 805 40.57 -116.80 19.94
N GLU A 806 40.01 -116.85 18.74
CA GLU A 806 40.17 -115.82 17.69
C GLU A 806 39.31 -114.57 17.94
N ILE A 807 38.18 -114.72 18.65
CA ILE A 807 37.24 -113.63 18.94
C ILE A 807 37.75 -112.69 20.03
N GLU A 808 38.39 -113.22 21.08
CA GLU A 808 38.90 -112.40 22.19
C GLU A 808 39.93 -111.36 21.73
N GLU A 809 40.73 -111.67 20.71
CA GLU A 809 41.76 -110.79 20.16
C GLU A 809 41.18 -109.65 19.30
N ILE A 810 40.19 -109.94 18.45
CA ILE A 810 39.56 -108.95 17.56
C ILE A 810 38.64 -107.99 18.34
N GLU A 811 37.97 -108.47 19.38
CA GLU A 811 37.09 -107.64 20.24
C GLU A 811 37.87 -106.59 21.04
N ALA A 812 39.10 -106.90 21.46
CA ALA A 812 39.96 -105.95 22.15
C ALA A 812 40.34 -104.77 21.24
N ALA A 813 40.79 -105.04 20.01
CA ALA A 813 41.15 -104.01 19.04
C ALA A 813 39.94 -103.15 18.60
N LEU A 814 38.76 -103.76 18.47
CA LEU A 814 37.54 -103.09 18.05
C LEU A 814 36.99 -102.11 19.11
N ASN A 815 37.16 -102.43 20.40
CA ASN A 815 36.77 -101.52 21.48
C ASN A 815 37.66 -100.27 21.54
N GLU A 816 38.97 -100.41 21.27
CA GLU A 816 39.92 -99.30 21.26
C GLU A 816 39.58 -98.28 20.16
N VAL A 817 39.37 -98.73 18.92
CA VAL A 817 39.01 -97.84 17.79
C VAL A 817 37.62 -97.21 17.97
N ARG A 818 36.65 -97.93 18.57
CA ARG A 818 35.33 -97.36 18.89
C ARG A 818 35.41 -96.23 19.92
N ASP A 819 36.28 -96.36 20.92
CA ASP A 819 36.47 -95.31 21.91
C ASP A 819 37.18 -94.08 21.29
N GLU A 820 38.06 -94.28 20.31
CA GLU A 820 38.64 -93.19 19.52
C GLU A 820 37.63 -92.49 18.60
N SER A 821 36.77 -93.24 17.89
CA SER A 821 35.69 -92.68 17.06
C SER A 821 34.71 -91.85 17.89
N LYS A 822 34.27 -92.35 19.07
CA LYS A 822 33.42 -91.56 19.99
C LYS A 822 34.06 -90.25 20.46
N ARG A 823 35.37 -90.26 20.73
CA ARG A 823 36.11 -89.03 21.11
C ARG A 823 36.17 -88.04 19.95
N ALA A 824 36.42 -88.49 18.73
CA ALA A 824 36.38 -87.66 17.53
C ALA A 824 34.98 -87.09 17.26
N GLN A 825 33.93 -87.87 17.48
CA GLN A 825 32.52 -87.45 17.35
C GLN A 825 32.15 -86.32 18.35
N LEU A 826 32.66 -86.39 19.58
CA LEU A 826 32.48 -85.34 20.59
C LEU A 826 33.21 -84.04 20.22
N GLU A 827 34.43 -84.12 19.67
CA GLU A 827 35.15 -82.93 19.21
C GLU A 827 34.52 -82.32 17.95
N LEU A 828 34.01 -83.15 17.02
CA LEU A 828 33.24 -82.71 15.86
C LEU A 828 32.01 -81.89 16.31
N ALA A 829 31.19 -82.43 17.22
CA ALA A 829 30.01 -81.74 17.74
C ALA A 829 30.34 -80.39 18.41
N LYS A 830 31.47 -80.29 19.12
CA LYS A 830 31.95 -79.01 19.70
C LYS A 830 32.30 -77.99 18.62
N HIS A 831 32.94 -78.42 17.53
CA HIS A 831 33.28 -77.55 16.42
C HIS A 831 32.03 -77.12 15.61
N GLU A 832 31.06 -78.02 15.40
CA GLU A 832 29.77 -77.70 14.78
C GLU A 832 28.99 -76.64 15.58
N GLU A 833 28.88 -76.81 16.90
CA GLU A 833 28.25 -75.84 17.79
C GLU A 833 28.96 -74.48 17.71
N ARG A 834 30.29 -74.48 17.66
CA ARG A 834 31.08 -73.23 17.57
C ARG A 834 30.90 -72.52 16.24
N VAL A 835 30.90 -73.25 15.12
CA VAL A 835 30.61 -72.71 13.78
C VAL A 835 29.20 -72.14 13.72
N SER A 836 28.21 -72.87 14.23
CA SER A 836 26.82 -72.40 14.33
C SER A 836 26.71 -71.10 15.13
N SER A 837 27.33 -71.05 16.32
CA SER A 837 27.32 -69.85 17.17
C SER A 837 27.97 -68.62 16.52
N LEU A 838 29.04 -68.82 15.74
CA LEU A 838 29.73 -67.74 15.02
C LEU A 838 28.93 -67.27 13.80
N ARG A 839 28.22 -68.18 13.09
CA ARG A 839 27.30 -67.80 12.01
C ARG A 839 26.13 -66.95 12.52
N ASP A 840 25.58 -67.29 13.69
CA ASP A 840 24.53 -66.49 14.33
C ASP A 840 25.03 -65.08 14.71
N VAL A 841 26.24 -64.98 15.28
CA VAL A 841 26.86 -63.69 15.63
C VAL A 841 27.13 -62.86 14.37
N GLN A 842 27.67 -63.48 13.31
CA GLN A 842 27.88 -62.81 12.03
C GLN A 842 26.55 -62.29 11.45
N GLY A 843 25.49 -63.11 11.46
CA GLY A 843 24.17 -62.71 10.98
C GLY A 843 23.60 -61.50 11.73
N ARG A 844 23.71 -61.47 13.07
CA ARG A 844 23.28 -60.32 13.89
C ARG A 844 24.08 -59.05 13.60
N LEU A 845 25.41 -59.15 13.44
CA LEU A 845 26.26 -58.01 13.12
C LEU A 845 25.97 -57.46 11.71
N GLU A 846 25.73 -58.34 10.73
CA GLU A 846 25.34 -57.95 9.36
C GLU A 846 23.95 -57.28 9.29
N GLU A 847 23.02 -57.67 10.17
CA GLU A 847 21.74 -56.97 10.32
C GLU A 847 21.90 -55.59 10.96
N ASP A 848 22.69 -55.45 12.02
CA ASP A 848 22.93 -54.14 12.66
C ASP A 848 23.70 -53.21 11.71
N GLN A 849 24.66 -53.71 10.94
CA GLN A 849 25.34 -52.96 9.88
C GLN A 849 24.33 -52.43 8.85
N ARG A 850 23.42 -53.28 8.36
CA ARG A 850 22.37 -52.88 7.41
C ARG A 850 21.47 -51.79 8.01
N ARG A 851 21.09 -51.92 9.28
CA ARG A 851 20.28 -50.92 9.99
C ARG A 851 20.99 -49.58 10.13
N ARG A 852 22.26 -49.58 10.56
CA ARG A 852 23.08 -48.36 10.73
C ARG A 852 23.37 -47.67 9.40
N ARG A 853 23.66 -48.44 8.32
CA ARG A 853 23.83 -47.89 6.97
C ARG A 853 22.56 -47.21 6.45
N ARG A 854 21.37 -47.76 6.71
CA ARG A 854 20.09 -47.09 6.37
C ARG A 854 19.91 -45.78 7.14
N GLN A 855 20.20 -45.77 8.44
CA GLN A 855 20.15 -44.53 9.24
C GLN A 855 21.11 -43.47 8.72
N PHE A 856 22.34 -43.87 8.36
CA PHE A 856 23.33 -42.98 7.75
C PHE A 856 22.83 -42.39 6.42
N GLN A 857 22.25 -43.22 5.53
CA GLN A 857 21.69 -42.76 4.26
C GLN A 857 20.54 -41.76 4.47
N GLN A 858 19.63 -42.04 5.41
CA GLN A 858 18.53 -41.13 5.75
C GLN A 858 19.04 -39.77 6.30
N ALA A 859 20.06 -39.80 7.16
CA ALA A 859 20.68 -38.58 7.67
C ALA A 859 21.39 -37.78 6.55
N ASP A 860 22.06 -38.46 5.62
CA ASP A 860 22.72 -37.82 4.46
C ASP A 860 21.71 -37.20 3.49
N GLU A 861 20.58 -37.87 3.22
CA GLU A 861 19.49 -37.35 2.40
C GLU A 861 18.86 -36.09 3.02
N ARG A 862 18.54 -36.14 4.33
CA ARG A 862 18.03 -34.97 5.07
C ARG A 862 19.01 -33.81 5.04
N LEU A 863 20.30 -34.08 5.25
CA LEU A 863 21.35 -33.06 5.18
C LEU A 863 21.40 -32.40 3.79
N ARG A 864 21.33 -33.18 2.71
CA ARG A 864 21.30 -32.63 1.35
C ARG A 864 20.05 -31.78 1.10
N GLY A 865 18.88 -32.24 1.56
CA GLY A 865 17.63 -31.50 1.46
C GLY A 865 17.66 -30.16 2.20
N ASN A 866 18.18 -30.15 3.43
CA ASN A 866 18.33 -28.93 4.22
C ASN A 866 19.35 -27.96 3.62
N LEU A 867 20.48 -28.46 3.09
CA LEU A 867 21.46 -27.63 2.37
C LEU A 867 20.88 -27.00 1.09
N ALA A 868 20.09 -27.74 0.32
CA ALA A 868 19.41 -27.21 -0.86
C ALA A 868 18.38 -26.13 -0.49
N SER A 869 17.58 -26.39 0.55
CA SER A 869 16.59 -25.45 1.07
C SER A 869 17.24 -24.16 1.57
N ARG A 870 18.36 -24.27 2.28
CA ARG A 870 19.12 -23.11 2.76
C ARG A 870 19.69 -22.28 1.60
N ARG A 871 20.25 -22.91 0.55
CA ARG A 871 20.73 -22.19 -0.65
C ARG A 871 19.59 -21.46 -1.38
N SER A 872 18.40 -22.05 -1.42
CA SER A 872 17.22 -21.40 -2.00
C SER A 872 16.83 -20.14 -1.22
N ILE A 873 16.79 -20.24 0.11
CA ILE A 873 16.50 -19.12 1.00
C ILE A 873 17.57 -18.02 0.89
N GLU A 874 18.85 -18.39 0.83
CA GLU A 874 19.95 -17.43 0.63
C GLU A 874 19.80 -16.65 -0.70
N ARG A 875 19.34 -17.30 -1.78
CA ARG A 875 19.01 -16.59 -3.04
C ARG A 875 17.82 -15.65 -2.89
N GLN A 876 16.77 -16.05 -2.18
CA GLN A 876 15.60 -15.20 -1.94
C GLN A 876 15.96 -13.94 -1.14
N ILE A 877 16.85 -14.08 -0.15
CA ILE A 877 17.39 -12.93 0.59
C ILE A 877 18.14 -12.00 -0.35
N LEU A 878 19.05 -12.53 -1.17
CA LEU A 878 19.84 -11.72 -2.11
C LEU A 878 18.97 -10.98 -3.13
N GLN A 879 17.90 -11.64 -3.61
CA GLN A 879 16.94 -11.02 -4.52
C GLN A 879 16.18 -9.88 -3.84
N ALA A 880 15.67 -10.10 -2.63
CA ALA A 880 14.98 -9.07 -1.87
C ALA A 880 15.92 -7.88 -1.52
N GLU A 881 17.19 -8.13 -1.23
CA GLU A 881 18.21 -7.08 -1.02
C GLU A 881 18.43 -6.24 -2.29
N SER A 882 18.49 -6.88 -3.47
CA SER A 882 18.60 -6.20 -4.76
C SER A 882 17.36 -5.34 -5.05
N GLU A 883 16.16 -5.87 -4.83
CA GLU A 883 14.90 -5.14 -4.98
C GLU A 883 14.83 -3.92 -4.06
N ILE A 884 15.30 -4.04 -2.81
CA ILE A 884 15.42 -2.92 -1.88
C ILE A 884 16.35 -1.85 -2.46
N ALA A 885 17.54 -2.22 -2.93
CA ALA A 885 18.49 -1.26 -3.49
C ALA A 885 17.90 -0.50 -4.71
N ALA A 886 17.24 -1.21 -5.62
CA ALA A 886 16.58 -0.61 -6.77
C ALA A 886 15.45 0.35 -6.36
N HIS A 887 14.63 -0.02 -5.37
CA HIS A 887 13.56 0.84 -4.87
C HIS A 887 14.06 2.03 -4.06
N PHE A 888 15.18 1.90 -3.34
CA PHE A 888 15.84 3.04 -2.70
C PHE A 888 16.29 4.08 -3.72
N GLY A 889 16.98 3.66 -4.79
CA GLY A 889 17.38 4.59 -5.87
C GLY A 889 16.18 5.27 -6.54
N ALA A 890 15.06 4.55 -6.72
CA ALA A 890 13.83 5.15 -7.23
C ALA A 890 13.21 6.17 -6.25
N ILE A 891 13.32 5.95 -4.94
CA ILE A 891 12.86 6.92 -3.93
C ILE A 891 13.72 8.18 -3.95
N GLU A 892 15.04 8.07 -4.09
CA GLU A 892 15.93 9.24 -4.19
C GLU A 892 15.54 10.12 -5.38
N LEU A 893 15.36 9.53 -6.57
CA LEU A 893 14.89 10.25 -7.75
C LEU A 893 13.49 10.88 -7.55
N LEU A 894 12.59 10.20 -6.86
CA LEU A 894 11.27 10.74 -6.55
C LEU A 894 11.35 11.87 -5.51
N CYS A 895 12.28 11.81 -4.57
CA CYS A 895 12.52 12.88 -3.60
C CYS A 895 13.03 14.14 -4.29
N ASP A 896 14.00 14.02 -5.19
CA ASP A 896 14.50 15.16 -5.98
C ASP A 896 13.37 15.77 -6.82
N ALA A 897 12.57 14.93 -7.48
CA ALA A 897 11.42 15.39 -8.26
C ALA A 897 10.34 16.05 -7.38
N ILE A 898 10.09 15.54 -6.17
CA ILE A 898 9.17 16.17 -5.21
C ILE A 898 9.70 17.55 -4.81
N ASP A 899 11.00 17.68 -4.53
CA ASP A 899 11.61 18.94 -4.11
C ASP A 899 11.52 20.00 -5.23
N GLU A 900 11.75 19.61 -6.48
CA GLU A 900 11.52 20.49 -7.65
C GLU A 900 10.06 20.96 -7.73
N VAL A 901 9.10 20.05 -7.59
CA VAL A 901 7.68 20.37 -7.65
C VAL A 901 7.25 21.26 -6.48
N VAL A 902 7.81 21.03 -5.29
CA VAL A 902 7.58 21.88 -4.10
C VAL A 902 8.14 23.28 -4.32
N ALA A 903 9.31 23.42 -4.94
CA ALA A 903 9.88 24.73 -5.26
C ALA A 903 8.98 25.53 -6.23
N VAL A 904 8.51 24.89 -7.31
CA VAL A 904 7.56 25.52 -8.25
C VAL A 904 6.25 25.91 -7.56
N ARG A 905 5.73 25.04 -6.68
CA ARG A 905 4.54 25.33 -5.88
C ARG A 905 4.72 26.55 -4.99
N GLN A 906 5.88 26.69 -4.33
CA GLN A 906 6.18 27.84 -3.48
C GLN A 906 6.22 29.14 -4.28
N ASP A 907 6.81 29.13 -5.48
CA ASP A 907 6.83 30.29 -6.38
C ASP A 907 5.41 30.71 -6.80
N LEU A 908 4.56 29.75 -7.19
CA LEU A 908 3.16 30.01 -7.56
C LEU A 908 2.33 30.56 -6.38
N VAL A 909 2.54 30.03 -5.16
CA VAL A 909 1.90 30.57 -3.94
C VAL A 909 2.36 31.99 -3.65
N ALA A 910 3.64 32.31 -3.87
CA ALA A 910 4.17 33.66 -3.72
C ALA A 910 3.57 34.63 -4.75
N LYS A 911 3.47 34.21 -6.03
CA LYS A 911 2.79 34.97 -7.09
C LYS A 911 1.32 35.25 -6.75
N ARG A 912 0.59 34.24 -6.27
CA ARG A 912 -0.82 34.40 -5.83
C ARG A 912 -0.96 35.43 -4.70
N ALA A 913 -0.04 35.41 -3.74
CA ALA A 913 -0.04 36.37 -2.64
C ALA A 913 0.26 37.79 -3.12
N ALA A 914 1.18 37.97 -4.07
CA ALA A 914 1.48 39.28 -4.69
C ALA A 914 0.27 39.84 -5.46
N GLN A 915 -0.36 39.01 -6.31
CA GLN A 915 -1.53 39.39 -7.09
C GLN A 915 -2.74 39.75 -6.23
N THR A 916 -2.91 39.08 -5.08
CA THR A 916 -3.99 39.42 -4.15
C THR A 916 -3.78 40.80 -3.52
N ARG A 917 -2.53 41.18 -3.21
CA ARG A 917 -2.21 42.53 -2.72
C ARG A 917 -2.44 43.60 -3.78
N GLU A 918 -2.11 43.29 -5.03
CA GLU A 918 -2.34 44.19 -6.16
C GLU A 918 -3.83 44.41 -6.40
N GLU A 919 -4.63 43.33 -6.34
CA GLU A 919 -6.10 43.42 -6.42
C GLU A 919 -6.69 44.28 -5.29
N ASP A 920 -6.24 44.09 -4.05
CA ASP A 920 -6.67 44.89 -2.90
C ASP A 920 -6.32 46.39 -3.03
N GLU A 921 -5.23 46.71 -3.73
CA GLU A 921 -4.83 48.09 -4.02
C GLU A 921 -5.73 48.71 -5.10
N ILE A 922 -6.00 47.98 -6.18
CA ILE A 922 -6.87 48.44 -7.26
C ILE A 922 -8.31 48.62 -6.75
N HIS A 923 -8.85 47.69 -5.94
CA HIS A 923 -10.16 47.85 -5.31
C HIS A 923 -10.21 49.08 -4.39
N ARG A 924 -9.14 49.38 -3.66
CA ARG A 924 -9.04 50.60 -2.84
C ARG A 924 -9.07 51.87 -3.70
N GLN A 925 -8.30 51.92 -4.79
CA GLN A 925 -8.29 53.06 -5.71
C GLN A 925 -9.65 53.25 -6.42
N ARG A 926 -10.28 52.15 -6.86
CA ARG A 926 -11.62 52.19 -7.48
C ARG A 926 -12.66 52.70 -6.49
N ARG A 927 -12.61 52.28 -5.22
CA ARG A 927 -13.51 52.78 -4.18
C ARG A 927 -13.33 54.27 -3.94
N GLN A 928 -12.09 54.77 -3.85
CA GLN A 928 -11.83 56.21 -3.70
C GLN A 928 -12.36 57.02 -4.90
N LEU A 929 -12.18 56.52 -6.13
CA LEU A 929 -12.71 57.16 -7.33
C LEU A 929 -14.24 57.10 -7.40
N SER A 930 -14.86 56.03 -6.91
CA SER A 930 -16.33 55.89 -6.82
C SER A 930 -16.93 56.81 -5.78
N ASP A 931 -16.32 56.93 -4.61
CA ASP A 931 -16.72 57.91 -3.59
C ASP A 931 -16.57 59.36 -4.13
N ALA A 932 -15.50 59.63 -4.90
CA ALA A 932 -15.27 60.94 -5.51
C ALA A 932 -16.17 61.23 -6.73
N GLU A 933 -16.57 60.22 -7.50
CA GLU A 933 -17.57 60.34 -8.57
C GLU A 933 -18.94 60.60 -7.96
N HIS A 934 -19.35 59.85 -6.93
CA HIS A 934 -20.61 60.08 -6.24
C HIS A 934 -20.68 61.48 -5.62
N ALA A 935 -19.58 61.97 -5.05
CA ALA A 935 -19.49 63.35 -4.58
C ALA A 935 -19.61 64.38 -5.71
N ALA A 936 -19.04 64.13 -6.90
CA ALA A 936 -19.24 64.98 -8.07
C ALA A 936 -20.66 64.90 -8.62
N GLU A 937 -21.27 63.71 -8.68
CA GLU A 937 -22.67 63.53 -9.09
C GLU A 937 -23.63 64.26 -8.16
N LEU A 938 -23.37 64.24 -6.85
CA LEU A 938 -24.14 65.01 -5.88
C LEU A 938 -24.01 66.52 -6.14
N LYS A 939 -22.81 67.03 -6.42
CA LYS A 939 -22.60 68.43 -6.79
C LYS A 939 -23.20 68.80 -8.14
N ILE A 940 -23.17 67.90 -9.12
CA ILE A 940 -23.82 68.05 -10.42
C ILE A 940 -25.32 68.15 -10.21
N ARG A 941 -25.91 67.21 -9.45
CA ARG A 941 -27.34 67.25 -9.10
C ARG A 941 -27.70 68.47 -8.27
N GLU A 942 -26.82 68.92 -7.38
CA GLU A 942 -27.02 70.15 -6.61
C GLU A 942 -26.97 71.37 -7.54
N ALA A 943 -25.99 71.47 -8.44
CA ALA A 943 -25.91 72.55 -9.42
C ALA A 943 -27.08 72.53 -10.42
N GLU A 944 -27.50 71.35 -10.89
CA GLU A 944 -28.68 71.14 -11.74
C GLU A 944 -29.96 71.49 -10.98
N HIS A 945 -30.08 71.10 -9.71
CA HIS A 945 -31.22 71.45 -8.89
C HIS A 945 -31.23 72.93 -8.53
N GLN A 946 -30.08 73.58 -8.29
CA GLN A 946 -30.00 75.03 -8.10
C GLN A 946 -30.34 75.75 -9.41
N LEU A 947 -29.88 75.29 -10.57
CA LEU A 947 -30.26 75.85 -11.88
C LEU A 947 -31.75 75.63 -12.17
N SER A 948 -32.28 74.44 -11.89
CA SER A 948 -33.70 74.09 -12.06
C SER A 948 -34.57 74.86 -11.10
N LEU A 949 -34.20 74.97 -9.82
CA LEU A 949 -34.89 75.82 -8.85
C LEU A 949 -34.76 77.29 -9.23
N LEU A 950 -33.65 77.74 -9.80
CA LEU A 950 -33.50 79.12 -10.27
C LEU A 950 -34.40 79.37 -11.48
N GLN A 951 -34.45 78.43 -12.42
CA GLN A 951 -35.34 78.45 -13.59
C GLN A 951 -36.81 78.38 -13.18
N GLU A 952 -37.22 77.35 -12.43
CA GLU A 952 -38.56 77.17 -11.88
C GLU A 952 -38.96 78.33 -10.96
N ARG A 953 -38.08 78.83 -10.10
CA ARG A 953 -38.42 79.99 -9.24
C ARG A 953 -38.62 81.25 -10.08
N ILE A 954 -37.86 81.46 -11.16
CA ILE A 954 -38.05 82.60 -12.06
C ILE A 954 -39.33 82.41 -12.91
N GLU A 955 -39.59 81.19 -13.38
CA GLU A 955 -40.74 80.83 -14.21
C GLU A 955 -42.05 80.77 -13.40
N GLU A 956 -42.04 80.30 -12.16
CA GLU A 956 -43.18 80.27 -11.24
C GLU A 956 -43.44 81.64 -10.60
N GLU A 957 -42.42 82.37 -10.14
CA GLU A 957 -42.62 83.70 -9.54
C GLU A 957 -42.99 84.74 -10.61
N PHE A 958 -42.56 84.57 -11.88
CA PHE A 958 -42.67 85.61 -12.91
C PHE A 958 -43.12 85.21 -14.32
N GLN A 959 -43.25 83.92 -14.66
CA GLN A 959 -43.66 83.43 -15.99
C GLN A 959 -42.75 83.87 -17.15
N VAL A 960 -41.43 83.93 -16.92
CA VAL A 960 -40.43 84.28 -17.94
C VAL A 960 -39.38 83.17 -18.02
N ASP A 961 -38.93 82.82 -19.23
CA ASP A 961 -37.85 81.85 -19.42
C ASP A 961 -36.50 82.50 -19.11
N LEU A 962 -35.81 81.96 -18.09
CA LEU A 962 -34.53 82.45 -17.62
C LEU A 962 -33.42 82.35 -18.70
N ARG A 963 -33.53 81.43 -19.67
CA ARG A 963 -32.55 81.31 -20.77
C ARG A 963 -32.64 82.48 -21.75
N GLU A 964 -33.85 82.93 -22.11
CA GLU A 964 -34.04 84.11 -22.97
C GLU A 964 -33.53 85.39 -22.30
N LEU A 965 -33.66 85.52 -20.97
CA LEU A 965 -33.15 86.66 -20.20
C LEU A 965 -31.61 86.73 -20.18
N VAL A 966 -30.93 85.59 -20.13
CA VAL A 966 -29.46 85.52 -20.18
C VAL A 966 -28.95 85.85 -21.59
N GLU A 967 -29.64 85.40 -22.64
CA GLU A 967 -29.31 85.71 -24.04
C GLU A 967 -29.57 87.17 -24.41
N GLN A 968 -30.53 87.84 -23.75
CA GLN A 968 -30.81 89.28 -23.89
C GLN A 968 -29.75 90.19 -23.22
N GLY A 969 -28.79 89.61 -22.48
CA GLY A 969 -27.66 90.35 -21.92
C GLY A 969 -27.91 90.99 -20.55
N CYS A 970 -28.98 90.62 -19.84
CA CYS A 970 -29.26 91.12 -18.49
C CYS A 970 -28.13 90.72 -17.50
N SER A 971 -27.63 91.67 -16.72
CA SER A 971 -26.64 91.42 -15.65
C SER A 971 -26.75 92.51 -14.59
N ALA A 972 -27.11 92.13 -13.36
CA ALA A 972 -27.15 93.07 -12.25
C ALA A 972 -25.76 93.61 -11.91
N TYR A 973 -24.71 92.81 -12.12
CA TYR A 973 -23.33 93.23 -11.89
C TYR A 973 -22.83 94.26 -12.92
N GLN A 974 -23.20 94.12 -14.19
CA GLN A 974 -22.91 95.15 -15.21
C GLN A 974 -23.77 96.41 -15.01
N ASP A 975 -25.05 96.27 -14.67
CA ASP A 975 -25.94 97.41 -14.36
C ASP A 975 -25.46 98.20 -13.12
N TRP A 976 -24.88 97.52 -12.13
CA TRP A 976 -24.25 98.16 -10.97
C TRP A 976 -22.97 98.91 -11.35
N LEU A 977 -22.10 98.31 -12.17
CA LEU A 977 -20.89 98.95 -12.71
C LEU A 977 -21.24 100.23 -13.50
N ASP A 978 -22.31 100.19 -14.29
CA ASP A 978 -22.81 101.34 -15.05
C ASP A 978 -23.40 102.44 -14.13
N SER A 979 -24.10 102.08 -13.05
CA SER A 979 -24.65 103.05 -12.08
C SER A 979 -23.59 103.81 -11.26
N GLN A 980 -22.42 103.20 -11.03
CA GLN A 980 -21.29 103.84 -10.32
C GLN A 980 -20.49 104.78 -11.23
N SER A 981 -20.37 104.45 -12.52
CA SER A 981 -19.67 105.29 -13.50
C SER A 981 -20.36 106.63 -13.78
N HIS A 982 -21.66 106.76 -13.48
CA HIS A 982 -22.42 108.01 -13.58
C HIS A 982 -22.33 108.95 -12.36
N ASN A 983 -21.72 108.54 -11.24
CA ASN A 983 -21.62 109.36 -10.01
C ASN A 983 -20.27 110.10 -9.84
N VAL A 984 -19.40 110.14 -10.86
CA VAL A 984 -18.06 110.78 -10.78
C VAL A 984 -17.93 112.06 -11.64
N VAL A 985 -19.01 112.55 -12.25
CA VAL A 985 -18.98 113.78 -13.08
C VAL A 985 -19.99 114.82 -12.56
N ASP A 986 -19.72 115.39 -11.40
CA ASP A 986 -20.22 116.72 -11.02
C ASP A 986 -19.45 117.23 -9.79
N GLU A 987 -18.42 118.05 -10.04
CA GLU A 987 -17.78 119.08 -9.16
C GLU A 987 -16.26 119.18 -9.41
N ALA A 988 -15.85 119.96 -10.41
CA ALA A 988 -14.71 120.91 -10.34
C ALA A 988 -14.50 121.62 -11.68
N ASP A 989 -14.72 122.93 -11.66
CA ASP A 989 -14.49 123.90 -12.72
C ASP A 989 -13.03 124.40 -12.68
N GLY A 990 -12.40 124.61 -13.84
CA GLY A 990 -11.32 125.60 -14.02
C GLY A 990 -9.85 125.15 -14.16
N THR A 991 -9.30 125.47 -15.34
CA THR A 991 -7.91 125.85 -15.70
C THR A 991 -6.91 124.82 -16.25
N ASP A 992 -6.59 125.06 -17.53
CA ASP A 992 -5.35 124.91 -18.31
C ASP A 992 -4.76 123.52 -18.62
N GLU A 993 -5.07 123.09 -19.85
CA GLU A 993 -4.17 122.61 -20.93
C GLU A 993 -2.66 122.47 -20.57
N GLU A 994 -1.88 121.48 -20.98
CA GLU A 994 -2.01 120.31 -21.86
C GLU A 994 -0.67 119.53 -21.70
N THR A 995 -0.72 118.24 -21.40
CA THR A 995 0.23 117.23 -21.93
C THR A 995 -0.40 115.85 -21.81
N PRO A 996 -0.36 115.02 -22.87
CA PRO A 996 -0.15 113.60 -22.65
C PRO A 996 0.94 113.03 -23.57
N GLU A 997 2.08 112.69 -22.98
CA GLU A 997 2.90 111.56 -23.42
C GLU A 997 2.61 110.37 -22.49
N ALA A 998 2.60 109.20 -23.12
CA ALA A 998 2.18 107.89 -22.66
C ALA A 998 2.76 107.41 -21.31
N VAL A 999 1.94 106.75 -20.49
CA VAL A 999 2.39 105.70 -19.55
C VAL A 999 1.25 104.68 -19.26
N GLU A 1000 1.57 103.42 -19.50
CA GLU A 1000 1.15 102.16 -18.83
C GLU A 1000 -0.32 101.69 -18.85
N ASP A 1001 -0.51 100.58 -19.58
CA ASP A 1001 -1.52 99.55 -19.34
C ASP A 1001 -1.11 98.72 -18.10
N THR A 1002 -1.41 99.25 -16.91
CA THR A 1002 -1.34 98.52 -15.65
C THR A 1002 -2.66 97.79 -15.40
N THR A 1003 -2.59 96.46 -15.29
CA THR A 1003 -3.33 95.62 -14.32
C THR A 1003 -4.64 96.22 -13.79
N ARG A 1004 -5.75 95.79 -14.40
CA ARG A 1004 -7.09 95.89 -13.79
C ARG A 1004 -7.08 95.19 -12.41
N PRO A 1005 -7.66 95.79 -11.36
CA PRO A 1005 -7.89 95.09 -10.11
C PRO A 1005 -8.91 93.96 -10.35
N GLU A 1006 -8.62 92.75 -9.88
CA GLU A 1006 -9.67 91.75 -9.63
C GLU A 1006 -10.52 92.24 -8.46
N ASP A 1007 -11.47 93.14 -8.73
CA ASP A 1007 -12.47 93.55 -7.77
C ASP A 1007 -13.52 92.44 -7.58
N ASP A 1008 -13.64 92.01 -6.33
CA ASP A 1008 -14.29 90.80 -5.84
C ASP A 1008 -15.82 90.84 -6.03
N TYR A 1009 -16.34 90.14 -7.05
CA TYR A 1009 -17.79 89.95 -7.29
C TYR A 1009 -18.55 89.52 -6.01
N ALA A 1010 -17.87 88.83 -5.07
CA ALA A 1010 -18.44 88.44 -3.79
C ALA A 1010 -18.81 89.64 -2.87
N ALA A 1011 -18.05 90.75 -2.93
CA ALA A 1011 -18.35 91.95 -2.14
C ALA A 1011 -19.55 92.72 -2.72
N VAL A 1012 -19.64 92.82 -4.05
CA VAL A 1012 -20.74 93.50 -4.75
C VAL A 1012 -22.05 92.72 -4.62
N ARG A 1013 -21.98 91.38 -4.71
CA ARG A 1013 -23.11 90.49 -4.43
C ARG A 1013 -23.69 90.71 -3.03
N ALA A 1014 -22.86 90.91 -2.01
CA ALA A 1014 -23.34 91.12 -0.64
C ALA A 1014 -24.17 92.41 -0.50
N GLU A 1015 -23.79 93.49 -1.18
CA GLU A 1015 -24.58 94.74 -1.21
C GLU A 1015 -25.91 94.58 -1.97
N MET A 1016 -25.89 93.88 -3.11
CA MET A 1016 -27.10 93.61 -3.90
C MET A 1016 -28.05 92.63 -3.19
N GLU A 1017 -27.50 91.60 -2.54
CA GLU A 1017 -28.24 90.70 -1.65
C GLU A 1017 -28.72 91.40 -0.38
N GLU A 1018 -28.03 92.42 0.15
CA GLU A 1018 -28.55 93.23 1.26
C GLU A 1018 -29.74 94.08 0.81
N HIS A 1019 -29.73 94.57 -0.43
CA HIS A 1019 -30.83 95.30 -1.05
C HIS A 1019 -32.05 94.39 -1.28
N VAL A 1020 -31.82 93.21 -1.86
CA VAL A 1020 -32.83 92.14 -1.99
C VAL A 1020 -33.26 91.63 -0.63
N GLN A 1021 -32.39 91.55 0.38
CA GLN A 1021 -32.73 91.17 1.76
C GLN A 1021 -33.48 92.28 2.48
N LYS A 1022 -33.30 93.57 2.19
CA LYS A 1022 -34.13 94.65 2.76
C LYS A 1022 -35.56 94.57 2.20
N LEU A 1023 -35.69 94.33 0.89
CA LEU A 1023 -36.98 94.10 0.22
C LEU A 1023 -37.62 92.80 0.70
N ARG A 1024 -36.89 91.67 0.69
CA ARG A 1024 -37.28 90.39 1.29
C ARG A 1024 -37.49 90.46 2.79
N ARG A 1025 -36.82 91.30 3.59
CA ARG A 1025 -37.08 91.47 5.03
C ARG A 1025 -38.41 92.17 5.24
N LYS A 1026 -38.78 93.11 4.36
CA LYS A 1026 -40.14 93.64 4.33
C LYS A 1026 -41.14 92.53 3.96
N ILE A 1027 -40.89 91.69 2.94
CA ILE A 1027 -41.80 90.58 2.55
C ILE A 1027 -41.84 89.47 3.61
N LYS A 1028 -40.71 89.15 4.23
CA LYS A 1028 -40.47 88.13 5.27
C LYS A 1028 -40.95 88.57 6.65
N SER A 1029 -41.00 89.88 6.91
CA SER A 1029 -41.75 90.44 8.05
C SER A 1029 -43.26 90.21 7.92
N MET A 1030 -43.73 89.86 6.71
CA MET A 1030 -45.12 89.54 6.40
C MET A 1030 -45.35 88.02 6.18
N GLY A 1031 -44.39 87.30 5.57
CA GLY A 1031 -44.34 85.85 5.35
C GLY A 1031 -45.29 85.30 4.27
N HIS A 1032 -45.02 84.10 3.74
CA HIS A 1032 -45.95 83.35 2.88
C HIS A 1032 -47.08 82.73 3.74
N VAL A 1033 -48.34 83.09 3.46
CA VAL A 1033 -49.61 82.43 3.89
C VAL A 1033 -49.95 81.52 2.76
N ASN A 1034 -50.42 80.40 3.19
CA ASN A 1034 -51.01 79.38 2.40
C ASN A 1034 -52.48 79.30 2.88
N THR A 1035 -53.43 79.63 2.01
CA THR A 1035 -54.86 79.66 2.33
C THR A 1035 -55.50 78.25 2.42
N GLU A 1036 -54.75 77.20 2.10
CA GLU A 1036 -55.19 75.79 2.06
C GLU A 1036 -54.55 74.89 3.14
N ALA A 1037 -53.75 75.47 4.06
CA ALA A 1037 -52.99 74.73 5.08
C ALA A 1037 -53.79 74.22 6.31
N LEU A 1038 -55.13 74.35 6.34
CA LEU A 1038 -55.97 74.02 7.50
C LEU A 1038 -56.44 72.55 7.55
N GLU A 1039 -56.56 71.86 6.41
CA GLU A 1039 -57.09 70.49 6.32
C GLU A 1039 -55.98 69.40 6.35
N SER A 1040 -54.74 69.73 5.99
CA SER A 1040 -53.61 68.80 5.85
C SER A 1040 -52.80 68.57 7.14
N LEU A 1041 -53.15 69.23 8.25
CA LEU A 1041 -52.45 69.13 9.54
C LEU A 1041 -52.83 67.86 10.33
N ASP A 1042 -54.10 67.43 10.26
CA ASP A 1042 -54.68 66.35 11.10
C ASP A 1042 -54.19 64.94 10.69
N ASP A 1043 -54.00 64.72 9.38
CA ASP A 1043 -53.53 63.45 8.81
C ASP A 1043 -52.04 63.16 9.09
N LEU A 1044 -51.21 64.21 9.15
CA LEU A 1044 -49.77 64.11 9.42
C LEU A 1044 -49.47 63.79 10.91
N GLU A 1045 -50.29 64.28 11.84
CA GLU A 1045 -50.10 64.10 13.30
C GLU A 1045 -50.33 62.63 13.71
N THR A 1046 -51.29 61.96 13.07
CA THR A 1046 -51.63 60.54 13.30
C THR A 1046 -50.55 59.58 12.79
N ARG A 1047 -49.90 59.92 11.65
CA ARG A 1047 -48.87 59.10 11.00
C ARG A 1047 -47.53 59.12 11.75
N TYR A 1048 -47.13 60.29 12.26
CA TYR A 1048 -45.91 60.46 13.07
C TYR A 1048 -45.93 59.61 14.35
N THR A 1049 -47.05 59.65 15.07
CA THR A 1049 -47.21 58.97 16.37
C THR A 1049 -47.05 57.44 16.29
N ARG A 1050 -47.47 56.82 15.17
CA ARG A 1050 -47.37 55.37 14.95
C ARG A 1050 -45.95 54.90 14.61
N LEU A 1051 -45.21 55.66 13.81
CA LEU A 1051 -43.87 55.28 13.35
C LEU A 1051 -42.81 55.48 14.45
N SER A 1052 -42.99 56.50 15.28
CA SER A 1052 -42.12 56.77 16.44
C SER A 1052 -42.16 55.64 17.48
N SER A 1053 -43.33 55.01 17.72
CA SER A 1053 -43.43 53.86 18.64
C SER A 1053 -42.70 52.61 18.11
N GLN A 1054 -42.75 52.35 16.81
CA GLN A 1054 -42.11 51.18 16.18
C GLN A 1054 -40.58 51.29 16.16
N LEU A 1055 -40.04 52.52 16.08
CA LEU A 1055 -38.62 52.80 16.17
C LEU A 1055 -38.08 52.53 17.57
N ALA A 1056 -38.83 52.92 18.60
CA ALA A 1056 -38.49 52.64 20.00
C ALA A 1056 -38.41 51.12 20.27
N ASP A 1057 -39.41 50.35 19.80
CA ASP A 1057 -39.46 48.89 19.97
C ASP A 1057 -38.25 48.16 19.31
N LEU A 1058 -37.82 48.62 18.12
CA LEU A 1058 -36.68 48.03 17.40
C LEU A 1058 -35.33 48.39 18.03
N SER A 1059 -35.21 49.58 18.61
CA SER A 1059 -34.03 50.00 19.37
C SER A 1059 -33.86 49.17 20.65
N GLU A 1060 -34.95 48.92 21.38
CA GLU A 1060 -34.95 48.05 22.54
C GLU A 1060 -34.58 46.59 22.16
N ALA A 1061 -35.07 46.10 21.02
CA ALA A 1061 -34.72 44.77 20.50
C ALA A 1061 -33.23 44.64 20.13
N LYS A 1062 -32.60 45.69 19.57
CA LYS A 1062 -31.17 45.73 19.27
C LYS A 1062 -30.32 45.66 20.55
N MET A 1063 -30.64 46.50 21.54
CA MET A 1063 -29.95 46.50 22.84
C MET A 1063 -30.07 45.14 23.53
N ALA A 1064 -31.26 44.53 23.49
CA ALA A 1064 -31.48 43.18 24.04
C ALA A 1064 -30.62 42.11 23.34
N LEU A 1065 -30.46 42.17 22.01
CA LEU A 1065 -29.61 41.22 21.25
C LEU A 1065 -28.12 41.39 21.57
N GLU A 1066 -27.62 42.61 21.70
CA GLU A 1066 -26.23 42.89 22.10
C GLU A 1066 -25.94 42.45 23.53
N GLU A 1067 -26.89 42.63 24.44
CA GLU A 1067 -26.80 42.15 25.82
C GLU A 1067 -26.81 40.61 25.88
N ILE A 1068 -27.67 39.95 25.08
CA ILE A 1068 -27.70 38.49 24.95
C ILE A 1068 -26.34 37.96 24.47
N ILE A 1069 -25.71 38.57 23.46
CA ILE A 1069 -24.39 38.16 22.95
C ILE A 1069 -23.30 38.33 24.02
N ARG A 1070 -23.27 39.48 24.71
CA ARG A 1070 -22.33 39.72 25.82
C ARG A 1070 -22.51 38.70 26.95
N ARG A 1071 -23.75 38.40 27.33
CA ARG A 1071 -24.07 37.40 28.35
C ARG A 1071 -23.65 35.99 27.92
N ILE A 1072 -23.92 35.62 26.67
CA ILE A 1072 -23.51 34.34 26.08
C ILE A 1072 -21.98 34.18 26.10
N ASN A 1073 -21.21 35.22 25.74
CA ASN A 1073 -19.74 35.15 25.75
C ASN A 1073 -19.16 35.04 27.17
N ALA A 1074 -19.69 35.81 28.12
CA ALA A 1074 -19.27 35.74 29.52
C ALA A 1074 -19.60 34.37 30.14
N GLU A 1075 -20.82 33.86 29.89
CA GLU A 1075 -21.27 32.55 30.37
C GLU A 1075 -20.49 31.40 29.70
N SER A 1076 -20.23 31.49 28.39
CA SER A 1076 -19.40 30.51 27.66
C SER A 1076 -17.97 30.48 28.19
N ARG A 1077 -17.32 31.63 28.41
CA ARG A 1077 -15.95 31.68 28.97
C ARG A 1077 -15.91 31.07 30.37
N ARG A 1078 -16.90 31.37 31.22
CA ARG A 1078 -17.00 30.78 32.56
C ARG A 1078 -17.17 29.26 32.50
N MET A 1079 -18.17 28.79 31.75
CA MET A 1079 -18.46 27.37 31.60
C MET A 1079 -17.28 26.59 31.00
N PHE A 1080 -16.55 27.18 30.05
CA PHE A 1080 -15.40 26.51 29.43
C PHE A 1080 -14.28 26.35 30.44
N THR A 1081 -13.95 27.42 31.16
CA THR A 1081 -12.86 27.44 32.14
C THR A 1081 -13.16 26.47 33.30
N GLU A 1082 -14.36 26.56 33.89
CA GLU A 1082 -14.81 25.66 34.96
C GLU A 1082 -14.78 24.19 34.52
N THR A 1083 -15.24 23.89 33.30
CA THR A 1083 -15.26 22.52 32.79
C THR A 1083 -13.87 22.03 32.40
N PHE A 1084 -13.03 22.88 31.82
CA PHE A 1084 -11.65 22.56 31.44
C PHE A 1084 -10.81 22.21 32.67
N ASP A 1085 -10.88 23.04 33.72
CA ASP A 1085 -10.14 22.79 34.96
C ASP A 1085 -10.63 21.51 35.66
N SER A 1086 -11.96 21.28 35.68
CA SER A 1086 -12.54 20.04 36.19
C SER A 1086 -12.07 18.80 35.42
N ILE A 1087 -12.08 18.85 34.08
CA ILE A 1087 -11.58 17.74 33.24
C ILE A 1087 -10.09 17.51 33.49
N ARG A 1088 -9.29 18.58 33.61
CA ARG A 1088 -7.85 18.51 33.88
C ARG A 1088 -7.55 17.83 35.22
N GLU A 1089 -8.27 18.16 36.28
CA GLU A 1089 -8.12 17.52 37.59
C GLU A 1089 -8.52 16.05 37.56
N HIS A 1090 -9.70 15.73 37.00
CA HIS A 1090 -10.17 14.35 36.88
C HIS A 1090 -9.24 13.50 36.00
N PHE A 1091 -8.65 14.09 34.96
CA PHE A 1091 -7.70 13.40 34.09
C PHE A 1091 -6.43 13.02 34.83
N ARG A 1092 -5.85 13.94 35.61
CA ARG A 1092 -4.67 13.66 36.46
C ARG A 1092 -4.93 12.52 37.45
N GLU A 1093 -6.11 12.50 38.07
CA GLU A 1093 -6.52 11.48 39.03
C GLU A 1093 -6.71 10.11 38.37
N LEU A 1094 -7.52 10.06 37.30
CA LEU A 1094 -7.86 8.81 36.60
C LEU A 1094 -6.66 8.21 35.88
N PHE A 1095 -5.77 9.04 35.31
CA PHE A 1095 -4.54 8.58 34.70
C PHE A 1095 -3.65 7.86 35.71
N ARG A 1096 -3.42 8.46 36.89
CA ARG A 1096 -2.65 7.82 37.98
C ARG A 1096 -3.26 6.50 38.42
N ARG A 1097 -4.60 6.42 38.50
CA ARG A 1097 -5.33 5.22 38.91
C ARG A 1097 -5.27 4.11 37.85
N LEU A 1098 -5.39 4.45 36.56
CA LEU A 1098 -5.30 3.50 35.44
C LEU A 1098 -3.88 2.93 35.28
N PHE A 1099 -2.84 3.76 35.40
CA PHE A 1099 -1.45 3.34 35.21
C PHE A 1099 -0.78 2.82 36.49
N GLY A 1100 -1.38 3.00 37.67
CA GLY A 1100 -0.78 2.65 38.96
C GLY A 1100 0.40 3.56 39.35
N GLY A 1101 0.48 4.75 38.75
CA GLY A 1101 1.59 5.71 38.85
C GLY A 1101 1.68 6.60 37.60
N GLY A 1102 2.62 7.55 37.58
CA GLY A 1102 2.83 8.48 36.44
C GLY A 1102 2.13 9.84 36.59
N GLU A 1103 2.32 10.72 35.60
CA GLU A 1103 1.74 12.07 35.56
C GLU A 1103 1.22 12.39 34.16
N ALA A 1104 0.06 13.01 34.05
CA ALA A 1104 -0.45 13.52 32.78
C ALA A 1104 -1.16 14.85 33.00
N ASP A 1105 -1.13 15.73 32.00
CA ASP A 1105 -1.72 17.06 32.12
C ASP A 1105 -2.28 17.56 30.78
N ILE A 1106 -3.19 18.54 30.86
CA ILE A 1106 -3.82 19.22 29.72
C ILE A 1106 -3.40 20.68 29.76
N VAL A 1107 -2.95 21.22 28.63
CA VAL A 1107 -2.36 22.57 28.51
C VAL A 1107 -3.03 23.36 27.38
N LEU A 1108 -3.30 24.64 27.60
CA LEU A 1108 -3.78 25.58 26.57
C LEU A 1108 -2.58 26.21 25.87
N GLU A 1109 -2.59 26.30 24.54
CA GLU A 1109 -1.50 26.92 23.75
C GLU A 1109 -1.36 28.41 24.02
N ASP A 1110 -2.48 29.13 24.11
CA ASP A 1110 -2.54 30.56 24.43
C ASP A 1110 -3.55 30.85 25.56
N PRO A 1111 -3.08 31.15 26.78
CA PRO A 1111 -3.93 31.46 27.91
C PRO A 1111 -4.72 32.78 27.79
N SER A 1112 -4.39 33.66 26.82
CA SER A 1112 -5.02 34.98 26.68
C SER A 1112 -6.38 34.94 26.00
N ASP A 1113 -6.60 34.00 25.07
CA ASP A 1113 -7.90 33.74 24.44
C ASP A 1113 -8.39 32.30 24.63
N VAL A 1114 -8.98 32.07 25.80
CA VAL A 1114 -9.58 30.79 26.19
C VAL A 1114 -10.68 30.32 25.22
N LEU A 1115 -11.34 31.21 24.48
CA LEU A 1115 -12.46 30.84 23.58
C LEU A 1115 -12.02 30.42 22.17
N GLU A 1116 -10.77 30.66 21.78
CA GLU A 1116 -10.27 30.29 20.43
C GLU A 1116 -8.91 29.54 20.42
N CYS A 1117 -8.21 29.38 21.56
CA CYS A 1117 -6.92 28.66 21.65
C CYS A 1117 -6.98 27.12 21.49
N GLY A 1118 -5.88 26.48 21.05
CA GLY A 1118 -5.75 25.02 20.96
C GLY A 1118 -5.49 24.32 22.31
N ILE A 1119 -5.82 23.03 22.40
CA ILE A 1119 -5.61 22.20 23.60
C ILE A 1119 -4.57 21.11 23.32
N ASP A 1120 -3.48 21.11 24.07
CA ASP A 1120 -2.46 20.07 24.05
C ASP A 1120 -2.49 19.15 25.29
N ILE A 1121 -2.00 17.91 25.15
CA ILE A 1121 -2.01 16.93 26.22
C ILE A 1121 -0.62 16.31 26.34
N VAL A 1122 -0.09 16.31 27.56
CA VAL A 1122 1.23 15.75 27.90
C VAL A 1122 1.07 14.60 28.88
N ALA A 1123 1.82 13.51 28.68
CA ALA A 1123 1.71 12.33 29.53
C ALA A 1123 3.09 11.71 29.83
N ARG A 1124 3.22 11.18 31.04
CA ARG A 1124 4.40 10.54 31.62
C ARG A 1124 3.98 9.22 32.28
N PRO A 1125 4.06 8.09 31.56
CA PRO A 1125 3.88 6.77 32.15
C PRO A 1125 4.95 6.46 33.22
N PRO A 1126 4.67 5.56 34.18
CA PRO A 1126 5.61 5.19 35.23
C PRO A 1126 6.93 4.65 34.64
N GLY A 1127 8.07 5.22 35.06
CA GLY A 1127 9.41 4.82 34.63
C GLY A 1127 9.95 5.50 33.36
N LYS A 1128 9.21 6.43 32.74
CA LYS A 1128 9.63 7.17 31.52
C LYS A 1128 9.67 8.69 31.74
N GLU A 1129 10.31 9.40 30.81
CA GLU A 1129 10.31 10.86 30.73
C GLU A 1129 9.02 11.42 30.10
N LEU A 1130 8.78 12.70 30.34
CA LEU A 1130 7.61 13.46 29.86
C LEU A 1130 7.71 13.62 28.33
N ARG A 1131 6.75 13.09 27.59
CA ARG A 1131 6.78 13.09 26.11
C ARG A 1131 5.40 13.44 25.54
N SER A 1132 5.39 13.99 24.33
CA SER A 1132 4.16 14.17 23.55
C SER A 1132 3.52 12.81 23.26
N ILE A 1133 2.18 12.74 23.27
CA ILE A 1133 1.41 11.49 23.14
C ILE A 1133 1.75 10.70 21.88
N SER A 1134 2.19 11.37 20.81
CA SER A 1134 2.60 10.73 19.56
C SER A 1134 3.68 9.65 19.77
N LEU A 1135 4.52 9.80 20.81
CA LEU A 1135 5.66 8.92 21.13
C LEU A 1135 5.34 7.77 22.12
N LEU A 1136 4.07 7.59 22.52
CA LEU A 1136 3.64 6.52 23.43
C LEU A 1136 3.35 5.19 22.69
N SER A 1137 3.42 4.06 23.41
CA SER A 1137 3.06 2.74 22.84
C SER A 1137 1.53 2.62 22.61
N GLY A 1138 1.07 1.72 21.73
CA GLY A 1138 -0.36 1.59 21.39
C GLY A 1138 -1.28 1.31 22.59
N GLY A 1139 -0.83 0.48 23.54
CA GLY A 1139 -1.56 0.22 24.79
C GLY A 1139 -1.55 1.41 25.75
N GLU A 1140 -0.44 2.15 25.83
CA GLU A 1140 -0.32 3.38 26.63
C GLU A 1140 -1.20 4.51 26.05
N LYS A 1141 -1.27 4.64 24.73
CA LYS A 1141 -2.17 5.59 24.04
C LYS A 1141 -3.63 5.29 24.34
N THR A 1142 -4.02 4.03 24.20
CA THR A 1142 -5.38 3.56 24.49
C THR A 1142 -5.76 3.87 25.95
N LEU A 1143 -4.90 3.57 26.92
CA LEU A 1143 -5.14 3.88 28.34
C LEU A 1143 -5.19 5.39 28.63
N THR A 1144 -4.36 6.19 27.97
CA THR A 1144 -4.34 7.66 28.13
C THR A 1144 -5.62 8.29 27.59
N ALA A 1145 -6.10 7.85 26.42
CA ALA A 1145 -7.36 8.30 25.86
C ALA A 1145 -8.56 7.85 26.71
N ILE A 1146 -8.54 6.61 27.19
CA ILE A 1146 -9.55 6.10 28.12
C ILE A 1146 -9.60 6.96 29.39
N ALA A 1147 -8.44 7.31 29.97
CA ALA A 1147 -8.37 8.20 31.12
C ALA A 1147 -8.97 9.59 30.84
N LEU A 1148 -8.70 10.16 29.66
CA LEU A 1148 -9.26 11.45 29.24
C LEU A 1148 -10.78 11.38 29.01
N LEU A 1149 -11.25 10.33 28.36
CA LEU A 1149 -12.67 10.08 28.11
C LEU A 1149 -13.43 9.92 29.44
N PHE A 1150 -12.92 9.13 30.37
CA PHE A 1150 -13.51 8.99 31.71
C PHE A 1150 -13.42 10.28 32.54
N ALA A 1151 -12.39 11.10 32.35
CA ALA A 1151 -12.31 12.42 32.98
C ALA A 1151 -13.40 13.39 32.47
N MET A 1152 -13.68 13.33 31.16
CA MET A 1152 -14.81 14.04 30.57
C MET A 1152 -16.15 13.50 31.09
N PHE A 1153 -16.33 12.18 31.19
CA PHE A 1153 -17.54 11.58 31.76
C PHE A 1153 -17.74 11.94 33.25
N LYS A 1154 -16.67 11.99 34.04
CA LYS A 1154 -16.73 12.38 35.46
C LYS A 1154 -17.13 13.84 35.63
N SER A 1155 -16.68 14.70 34.72
CA SER A 1155 -17.01 16.13 34.73
C SER A 1155 -18.42 16.41 34.19
N LYS A 1156 -18.86 15.65 33.17
CA LYS A 1156 -20.21 15.71 32.62
C LYS A 1156 -20.68 14.32 32.17
N PRO A 1157 -21.57 13.66 32.94
CA PRO A 1157 -21.98 12.31 32.63
C PRO A 1157 -22.87 12.28 31.39
N SER A 1158 -22.53 11.39 30.46
CA SER A 1158 -23.42 11.03 29.35
C SER A 1158 -24.47 10.03 29.84
N PRO A 1159 -25.73 10.09 29.36
CA PRO A 1159 -26.76 9.12 29.74
C PRO A 1159 -26.43 7.69 29.30
N TYR A 1160 -25.58 7.52 28.30
CA TYR A 1160 -25.06 6.22 27.85
C TYR A 1160 -23.66 6.36 27.24
N CYS A 1161 -22.92 5.26 27.20
CA CYS A 1161 -21.63 5.14 26.54
C CYS A 1161 -21.52 3.80 25.82
N ILE A 1162 -21.08 3.81 24.57
CA ILE A 1162 -20.89 2.63 23.73
C ILE A 1162 -19.40 2.45 23.48
N LEU A 1163 -18.88 1.27 23.80
CA LEU A 1163 -17.47 0.92 23.69
C LEU A 1163 -17.33 -0.28 22.75
N ASP A 1164 -16.78 -0.08 21.53
CA ASP A 1164 -16.56 -1.14 20.53
C ASP A 1164 -15.10 -1.60 20.55
N GLU A 1165 -14.85 -2.78 21.13
CA GLU A 1165 -13.55 -3.48 21.16
C GLU A 1165 -12.37 -2.66 21.72
N VAL A 1166 -12.65 -1.72 22.61
CA VAL A 1166 -11.66 -0.83 23.24
C VAL A 1166 -10.64 -1.59 24.11
N ASP A 1167 -11.00 -2.78 24.58
CA ASP A 1167 -10.15 -3.67 25.38
C ASP A 1167 -9.28 -4.62 24.55
N ALA A 1168 -9.32 -4.53 23.21
CA ALA A 1168 -8.51 -5.38 22.33
C ALA A 1168 -7.01 -5.12 22.51
N ALA A 1169 -6.61 -3.85 22.66
CA ALA A 1169 -5.22 -3.39 22.76
C ALA A 1169 -4.65 -3.38 24.19
N LEU A 1170 -5.43 -3.84 25.18
CA LEU A 1170 -5.04 -3.87 26.60
C LEU A 1170 -4.50 -5.25 27.01
N ASP A 1171 -3.51 -5.27 27.90
CA ASP A 1171 -3.02 -6.47 28.57
C ASP A 1171 -3.96 -6.90 29.72
N GLU A 1172 -3.81 -8.12 30.24
CA GLU A 1172 -4.74 -8.64 31.25
C GLU A 1172 -4.78 -7.79 32.54
N ALA A 1173 -3.64 -7.24 32.97
CA ALA A 1173 -3.55 -6.45 34.19
C ALA A 1173 -4.18 -5.05 34.05
N ASN A 1174 -4.19 -4.48 32.85
CA ASN A 1174 -4.87 -3.21 32.56
C ASN A 1174 -6.35 -3.41 32.26
N VAL A 1175 -6.77 -4.56 31.70
CA VAL A 1175 -8.18 -4.91 31.53
C VAL A 1175 -8.92 -4.97 32.87
N ASP A 1176 -8.30 -5.50 33.93
CA ASP A 1176 -8.90 -5.52 35.27
C ASP A 1176 -9.11 -4.11 35.84
N ARG A 1177 -8.12 -3.22 35.67
CA ARG A 1177 -8.19 -1.82 36.13
C ARG A 1177 -9.25 -1.04 35.37
N TYR A 1178 -9.31 -1.24 34.06
CA TYR A 1178 -10.37 -0.72 33.19
C TYR A 1178 -11.77 -1.21 33.60
N ALA A 1179 -11.92 -2.52 33.83
CA ALA A 1179 -13.19 -3.11 34.26
C ALA A 1179 -13.61 -2.65 35.67
N GLY A 1180 -12.65 -2.35 36.55
CA GLY A 1180 -12.91 -1.73 37.85
C GLY A 1180 -13.44 -0.30 37.71
N ILE A 1181 -12.83 0.51 36.84
CA ILE A 1181 -13.31 1.87 36.57
C ILE A 1181 -14.69 1.85 35.92
N LEU A 1182 -14.95 0.96 34.96
CA LEU A 1182 -16.28 0.83 34.36
C LEU A 1182 -17.38 0.62 35.41
N ARG A 1183 -17.11 -0.21 36.44
CA ARG A 1183 -18.04 -0.44 37.55
C ARG A 1183 -18.32 0.82 38.36
N ASP A 1184 -17.29 1.60 38.68
CA ASP A 1184 -17.43 2.85 39.45
C ASP A 1184 -18.35 3.87 38.76
N PHE A 1185 -18.44 3.83 37.42
CA PHE A 1185 -19.27 4.76 36.65
C PHE A 1185 -20.69 4.26 36.36
N THR A 1186 -21.05 3.02 36.74
CA THR A 1186 -22.37 2.44 36.43
C THR A 1186 -23.56 3.14 37.09
N GLU A 1187 -23.32 3.88 38.18
CA GLU A 1187 -24.37 4.67 38.85
C GLU A 1187 -24.74 5.94 38.07
N MET A 1188 -23.84 6.42 37.21
CA MET A 1188 -23.98 7.68 36.48
C MET A 1188 -24.24 7.49 34.98
N THR A 1189 -23.70 6.43 34.37
CA THR A 1189 -23.77 6.19 32.92
C THR A 1189 -24.09 4.72 32.62
N GLN A 1190 -24.97 4.50 31.65
CA GLN A 1190 -25.25 3.17 31.10
C GLN A 1190 -24.18 2.79 30.06
N PHE A 1191 -23.55 1.62 30.22
CA PHE A 1191 -22.50 1.16 29.30
C PHE A 1191 -23.02 0.06 28.37
N VAL A 1192 -22.74 0.18 27.07
CA VAL A 1192 -22.93 -0.88 26.08
C VAL A 1192 -21.55 -1.25 25.54
N VAL A 1193 -21.03 -2.41 25.93
CA VAL A 1193 -19.66 -2.82 25.64
C VAL A 1193 -19.65 -3.99 24.66
N ILE A 1194 -19.05 -3.81 23.50
CA ILE A 1194 -18.78 -4.88 22.55
C ILE A 1194 -17.37 -5.39 22.81
N THR A 1195 -17.26 -6.66 23.19
CA THR A 1195 -15.98 -7.25 23.58
C THR A 1195 -15.91 -8.74 23.28
N HIS A 1196 -14.69 -9.24 23.06
CA HIS A 1196 -14.36 -10.66 23.03
C HIS A 1196 -13.52 -11.10 24.26
N ARG A 1197 -13.18 -10.18 25.17
CA ARG A 1197 -12.38 -10.46 26.37
C ARG A 1197 -13.26 -10.96 27.51
N LYS A 1198 -12.97 -12.18 27.97
CA LYS A 1198 -13.72 -12.83 29.07
C LYS A 1198 -13.77 -11.98 30.35
N ARG A 1199 -12.67 -11.30 30.72
CA ARG A 1199 -12.61 -10.49 31.94
C ARG A 1199 -13.57 -9.29 31.90
N THR A 1200 -13.67 -8.59 30.77
CA THR A 1200 -14.64 -7.50 30.56
C THR A 1200 -16.09 -8.00 30.59
N MET A 1201 -16.35 -9.23 30.13
CA MET A 1201 -17.68 -9.84 30.21
C MET A 1201 -18.13 -10.12 31.64
N THR A 1202 -17.19 -10.38 32.58
CA THR A 1202 -17.54 -10.71 33.97
C THR A 1202 -18.17 -9.55 34.76
N VAL A 1203 -18.01 -8.32 34.29
CA VAL A 1203 -18.58 -7.13 34.94
C VAL A 1203 -19.92 -6.71 34.34
N ALA A 1204 -20.42 -7.44 33.34
CA ALA A 1204 -21.67 -7.14 32.67
C ALA A 1204 -22.90 -7.57 33.49
N ASN A 1205 -23.93 -6.72 33.52
CA ASN A 1205 -25.24 -7.04 34.10
C ASN A 1205 -26.09 -7.87 33.12
N ALA A 1206 -25.96 -7.63 31.82
CA ALA A 1206 -26.66 -8.37 30.77
C ALA A 1206 -25.71 -8.70 29.61
N ILE A 1207 -25.87 -9.89 29.01
CA ILE A 1207 -25.08 -10.30 27.83
C ILE A 1207 -26.01 -10.62 26.65
N TYR A 1208 -25.76 -9.96 25.53
CA TYR A 1208 -26.37 -10.26 24.23
C TYR A 1208 -25.39 -10.99 23.34
N GLY A 1209 -25.66 -12.25 23.05
CA GLY A 1209 -24.98 -13.03 22.02
C GLY A 1209 -25.49 -12.67 20.64
N VAL A 1210 -24.61 -12.32 19.71
CA VAL A 1210 -24.93 -12.20 18.28
C VAL A 1210 -24.28 -13.35 17.53
N THR A 1211 -25.11 -14.19 16.93
CA THR A 1211 -24.69 -15.38 16.16
C THR A 1211 -25.23 -15.31 14.73
N MET A 1212 -24.62 -16.08 13.83
CA MET A 1212 -25.10 -16.26 12.46
C MET A 1212 -25.58 -17.71 12.30
N GLU A 1213 -26.89 -17.94 12.46
CA GLU A 1213 -27.51 -19.26 12.19
C GLU A 1213 -27.50 -19.59 10.68
N GLN A 1214 -27.60 -18.57 9.84
CA GLN A 1214 -27.53 -18.67 8.38
C GLN A 1214 -26.40 -17.76 7.87
N ALA A 1215 -25.66 -18.22 6.86
CA ALA A 1215 -24.56 -17.45 6.28
C ALA A 1215 -25.07 -16.06 5.82
N GLY A 1216 -24.54 -15.00 6.43
CA GLY A 1216 -24.89 -13.60 6.12
C GLY A 1216 -26.11 -13.02 6.84
N ILE A 1217 -26.75 -13.75 7.76
CA ILE A 1217 -27.88 -13.24 8.56
C ILE A 1217 -27.56 -13.35 10.05
N SER A 1218 -27.45 -12.19 10.70
CA SER A 1218 -27.22 -12.06 12.14
C SER A 1218 -28.52 -12.22 12.91
N LYS A 1219 -28.48 -12.97 14.02
CA LYS A 1219 -29.60 -13.15 14.94
C LYS A 1219 -29.14 -12.95 16.39
N ARG A 1220 -30.03 -12.40 17.20
CA ARG A 1220 -29.80 -12.15 18.63
C ARG A 1220 -30.17 -13.36 19.48
N MET A 1221 -29.28 -13.73 20.39
CA MET A 1221 -29.52 -14.61 21.53
C MET A 1221 -29.28 -13.80 22.82
N ALA A 1222 -30.23 -13.79 23.75
CA ALA A 1222 -30.10 -13.02 24.99
C ALA A 1222 -29.95 -13.95 26.20
N VAL A 1223 -28.99 -13.64 27.08
CA VAL A 1223 -28.86 -14.30 28.40
C VAL A 1223 -28.67 -13.20 29.44
N ARG A 1224 -29.57 -13.10 30.42
CA ARG A 1224 -29.42 -12.23 31.59
C ARG A 1224 -28.78 -13.04 32.72
N PHE A 1225 -27.83 -12.47 33.43
CA PHE A 1225 -27.21 -13.14 34.58
C PHE A 1225 -28.20 -13.39 35.72
N ASP A 1226 -29.24 -12.55 35.83
CA ASP A 1226 -30.36 -12.74 36.80
C ASP A 1226 -31.22 -13.99 36.51
N ASP A 1227 -31.13 -14.57 35.31
CA ASP A 1227 -31.86 -15.78 34.91
C ASP A 1227 -31.03 -17.06 35.14
N VAL A 1228 -29.81 -16.96 35.67
CA VAL A 1228 -28.92 -18.11 35.94
C VAL A 1228 -28.86 -18.35 37.45
N SER A 1229 -29.25 -19.55 37.90
CA SER A 1229 -29.11 -19.93 39.32
C SER A 1229 -27.64 -20.09 39.73
N ASP A 1230 -27.33 -20.04 41.04
CA ASP A 1230 -25.96 -20.27 41.56
C ASP A 1230 -25.33 -21.62 41.11
N ASN A 1231 -26.15 -22.54 40.57
CA ASN A 1231 -25.73 -23.83 40.01
C ASN A 1231 -25.54 -23.84 38.48
N GLY A 1232 -25.66 -22.69 37.80
CA GLY A 1232 -25.40 -22.56 36.36
C GLY A 1232 -26.56 -22.93 35.43
N GLU A 1233 -27.76 -23.19 35.96
CA GLU A 1233 -28.95 -23.48 35.14
C GLU A 1233 -29.73 -22.21 34.75
N ILE A 1234 -30.06 -22.08 33.46
CA ILE A 1234 -30.83 -20.97 32.87
C ILE A 1234 -32.33 -21.19 33.12
N ARG A 1235 -32.98 -20.27 33.84
CA ARG A 1235 -34.43 -20.27 34.06
C ARG A 1235 -35.15 -19.82 32.78
N THR A 1236 -35.72 -20.77 32.04
CA THR A 1236 -36.58 -20.46 30.89
C THR A 1236 -37.93 -19.89 31.38
N ARG A 1237 -38.17 -18.58 31.18
CA ARG A 1237 -39.52 -18.02 31.31
C ARG A 1237 -40.34 -18.37 30.06
N GLY A 1238 -41.43 -19.09 30.29
CA GLY A 1238 -42.39 -19.50 29.27
C GLY A 1238 -43.17 -18.34 28.67
N ALA A 1239 -43.73 -18.62 27.49
CA ALA A 1239 -44.57 -17.75 26.68
C ALA A 1239 -45.73 -17.11 27.45
N ALA A 1240 -45.91 -15.80 27.24
CA ALA A 1240 -47.16 -15.08 27.35
C ALA A 1240 -47.24 -14.08 26.19
#